data_AF-A0A3A5STF5-F1
#
_entry.id   AF-A0A3A5STF5-F1
#
_cell.length_a   1.000
_cell.length_b   1.000
_cell.length_c   1.000
_cell.angle_alpha   90.00
_cell.angle_beta   90.00
_cell.angle_gamma   90.00
#
_symmetry.space_group_name_H-M   'P 1'
#
loop_
_entity.id
_entity.type
_entity.pdbx_description
1 polymer ?
#
loop_
_entity_poly.entity_id
_entity_poly.type
_entity_poly.pdbx_seq_one_letter_code
_entity_poly.pdbx_strand_id
1 'polypeptide(L)'
;MRRLITLFFLVFTLSGVAFAQQMSDDQVVQYVKSAQQMGKNQKQITTELMRRGVTKEQVERIQKKYENSKSGSPQSNTQDEKRSRQRGEMSGVVKGLRTTSETYSARQTDVAGDSLQMMDNRSLSQEKETEDPTSQIYGHNIFTNDNLTFEPNVNVATPENYRLGPGDEVIIDVWGASETTIRQTISPEGSILVNNLGPVYLSGKTVKEANNYLKQEFARIYSGVTGNVPSTQVKLTLGEIRSIQVNVMGEVVVPGTYTLSSFASVFHALYRAGGVNPIGSLRSIKVIRNGNTIADLDVYDLLMKGKMKDDIRLQDGDVILVDPYQSLVQILGKVKRPMFYEMKPTETVGTLLKYSGGFTGDAYKKALRIIRKSGREHQIYNVDEMDYSVFRVDDGDKITVDSVLQRFENRVEIRGAVYREGLYQLDGTMNTVKQLIKKAEGLRGDAFLNRAIIDRELEDLSHEVIQVDVKGLLNGTAADIPLQKNDILYIPSIHDLKEEATLTIHGEVANPGTYLYSDKMTVEDLVLQAGGLLEAAATTKVEVARRMKDTKSTSFSTTVGQNFSFDLKDGLLVGEGSQDFHLEPFDEVYIRKSPSYFKQQNVMVGGEVLFSGNYALSKKNERLSDLIAKAGGVTPDAYIKGARLIRRMTEEEFRRKEDALRMAQAGGGDSISVKRLDLSDTYSVGINLGEALKNPGSDADMVLREGDVLFVPEYVSTVKINGAVMYPNTVLYKKGESLKYYINQAGGFGNDAKKRKVYVIYMNGTVSRLKAGNKKAIEPGCEIIVPSKEQKKKMTTAEILGMGSTTASIAAMIATMVNLFK
;
A
#
# COMPACT_ATOMS: atom_id res chain seq x y z
N MET A 1 37.91 -10.63 71.48
CA MET A 1 36.72 -10.81 72.34
C MET A 1 35.47 -10.54 71.52
N ARG A 2 34.57 -11.55 71.42
CA ARG A 2 33.15 -11.54 71.01
C ARG A 2 32.77 -10.84 69.67
N ARG A 3 32.44 -11.62 68.63
CA ARG A 3 31.06 -12.01 68.15
C ARG A 3 30.34 -10.85 67.46
N LEU A 4 29.56 -10.99 66.38
CA LEU A 4 29.21 -11.98 65.34
C LEU A 4 28.24 -11.18 64.40
N ILE A 5 28.06 -11.61 63.14
CA ILE A 5 26.84 -11.43 62.30
C ILE A 5 26.60 -10.00 61.73
N THR A 6 26.37 -9.72 60.44
CA THR A 6 26.08 -10.46 59.18
C THR A 6 26.21 -9.45 58.02
N LEU A 7 26.95 -9.75 56.94
CA LEU A 7 26.47 -10.30 55.66
C LEU A 7 26.15 -9.22 54.60
N PHE A 8 27.14 -8.90 53.73
CA PHE A 8 27.10 -9.27 52.31
C PHE A 8 28.45 -8.93 51.63
N PHE A 9 29.14 -10.00 51.22
CA PHE A 9 30.29 -10.16 50.30
C PHE A 9 30.28 -9.16 49.11
N LEU A 10 31.34 -8.46 48.63
CA LEU A 10 32.79 -8.69 48.47
C LEU A 10 33.08 -10.09 47.92
N VAL A 11 33.60 -10.34 46.72
CA VAL A 11 34.91 -9.97 46.12
C VAL A 11 34.91 -10.61 44.71
N PHE A 12 35.53 -10.13 43.63
CA PHE A 12 36.96 -10.21 43.22
C PHE A 12 36.90 -9.87 41.69
N THR A 13 37.51 -8.83 41.10
CA THR A 13 38.94 -8.58 40.80
C THR A 13 39.68 -9.84 40.33
N LEU A 14 40.44 -9.94 39.24
CA LEU A 14 41.48 -9.07 38.69
C LEU A 14 41.98 -9.67 37.34
N SER A 15 42.18 -8.89 36.26
CA SER A 15 43.25 -9.08 35.23
C SER A 15 43.15 -8.03 34.10
N GLY A 16 44.30 -7.59 33.55
CA GLY A 16 44.40 -7.01 32.20
C GLY A 16 44.99 -5.60 32.09
N VAL A 17 46.12 -5.47 31.39
CA VAL A 17 46.98 -4.29 31.26
C VAL A 17 46.38 -3.22 30.34
N ALA A 18 46.61 -1.95 30.69
CA ALA A 18 45.92 -0.77 30.18
C ALA A 18 46.58 -0.14 28.94
N PHE A 19 45.81 0.06 27.87
CA PHE A 19 45.94 1.27 27.05
C PHE A 19 45.21 2.38 27.80
N ALA A 20 45.94 3.40 28.27
CA ALA A 20 45.33 4.58 28.86
C ALA A 20 44.56 5.32 27.76
N GLN A 21 43.26 5.07 27.68
CA GLN A 21 42.36 5.74 26.75
C GLN A 21 42.34 7.23 27.12
N GLN A 22 43.02 8.06 26.32
CA GLN A 22 43.03 9.51 26.51
C GLN A 22 41.59 10.02 26.46
N MET A 23 41.20 10.79 27.48
CA MET A 23 39.87 11.36 27.56
C MET A 23 39.61 12.28 26.35
N SER A 24 38.41 12.20 25.75
CA SER A 24 38.01 13.18 24.74
C SER A 24 37.74 14.55 25.36
N ASP A 25 37.79 15.61 24.55
CA ASP A 25 37.57 16.99 25.01
C ASP A 25 36.24 17.15 25.79
N ASP A 26 35.17 16.51 25.32
CA ASP A 26 33.86 16.56 25.97
C ASP A 26 33.84 15.74 27.28
N GLN A 27 34.58 14.63 27.35
CA GLN A 27 34.74 13.84 28.58
C GLN A 27 35.55 14.60 29.64
N VAL A 28 36.56 15.38 29.23
CA VAL A 28 37.32 16.27 30.15
C VAL A 28 36.40 17.33 30.74
N VAL A 29 35.55 17.95 29.92
CA VAL A 29 34.60 18.97 30.39
C VAL A 29 33.55 18.37 31.32
N GLN A 30 32.98 17.20 31.01
CA GLN A 30 32.02 16.52 31.89
C GLN A 30 32.66 16.07 33.20
N TYR A 31 33.91 15.62 33.17
CA TYR A 31 34.63 15.28 34.38
C TYR A 31 34.86 16.49 35.29
N VAL A 32 35.29 17.64 34.74
CA VAL A 32 35.44 18.87 35.53
C VAL A 32 34.10 19.29 36.16
N LYS A 33 33.01 19.25 35.40
CA LYS A 33 31.65 19.58 35.89
C LYS A 33 31.21 18.65 37.03
N SER A 34 31.39 17.35 36.86
CA SER A 34 31.01 16.36 37.88
C SER A 34 31.92 16.44 39.12
N ALA A 35 33.23 16.62 38.95
CA ALA A 35 34.17 16.76 40.07
C ALA A 35 33.91 18.03 40.90
N GLN A 36 33.48 19.12 40.26
CA GLN A 36 33.00 20.31 40.97
C GLN A 36 31.69 20.06 41.74
N GLN A 37 30.73 19.34 41.14
CA GLN A 37 29.50 18.98 41.83
C GLN A 37 29.77 18.06 43.04
N MET A 38 30.84 17.26 42.97
CA MET A 38 31.37 16.47 44.08
C MET A 38 32.20 17.30 45.08
N GLY A 39 32.32 18.62 44.90
CA GLY A 39 33.01 19.52 45.82
C GLY A 39 34.53 19.42 45.84
N LYS A 40 35.15 18.76 44.85
CA LYS A 40 36.62 18.64 44.78
C LYS A 40 37.29 19.98 44.54
N ASN A 41 38.44 20.22 45.18
CA ASN A 41 39.21 21.44 44.97
C ASN A 41 39.99 21.37 43.64
N GLN A 42 40.20 22.52 43.01
CA GLN A 42 40.83 22.70 41.71
C GLN A 42 42.21 22.02 41.58
N LYS A 43 43.02 22.02 42.65
CA LYS A 43 44.34 21.34 42.66
C LYS A 43 44.23 19.81 42.62
N GLN A 44 43.14 19.25 43.14
CA GLN A 44 42.86 17.81 43.10
C GLN A 44 42.33 17.41 41.71
N ILE A 45 41.46 18.23 41.14
CA ILE A 45 40.89 18.03 39.79
C ILE A 45 42.00 18.02 38.73
N THR A 46 42.95 18.96 38.80
CA THR A 46 44.08 19.02 37.86
C THR A 46 45.02 17.82 37.99
N THR A 47 45.33 17.39 39.22
CA THR A 47 46.16 16.18 39.45
C THR A 47 45.48 14.89 38.96
N GLU A 48 44.17 14.76 39.14
CA GLU A 48 43.42 13.59 38.66
C GLU A 48 43.30 13.57 37.12
N LEU A 49 43.14 14.72 36.48
CA LEU A 49 43.12 14.84 35.02
C LEU A 49 44.49 14.54 34.40
N MET A 50 45.58 14.99 35.01
CA MET A 50 46.96 14.62 34.64
C MET A 50 47.18 13.11 34.74
N ARG A 51 46.73 12.48 35.83
CA ARG A 51 46.80 11.02 36.01
C ARG A 51 45.97 10.25 34.99
N ARG A 52 44.93 10.85 34.44
CA ARG A 52 44.07 10.29 33.38
C ARG A 52 44.57 10.62 31.96
N GLY A 53 45.78 11.18 31.82
CA GLY A 53 46.46 11.34 30.54
C GLY A 53 46.08 12.59 29.74
N VAL A 54 45.38 13.56 30.35
CA VAL A 54 45.00 14.81 29.69
C VAL A 54 46.20 15.74 29.59
N THR A 55 46.52 16.21 28.38
CA THR A 55 47.69 17.07 28.13
C THR A 55 47.36 18.55 28.24
N LYS A 56 48.41 19.36 28.40
CA LYS A 56 48.29 20.83 28.45
C LYS A 56 47.68 21.41 27.17
N GLU A 57 48.11 20.95 26.00
CA GLU A 57 47.58 21.45 24.72
C GLU A 57 46.10 21.11 24.54
N GLN A 58 45.62 20.02 25.15
CA GLN A 58 44.21 19.63 25.09
C GLN A 58 43.32 20.59 25.90
N VAL A 59 43.76 21.01 27.08
CA VAL A 59 43.04 22.00 27.91
C VAL A 59 42.99 23.37 27.24
N GLU A 60 44.10 23.83 26.63
CA GLU A 60 44.15 25.10 25.90
C GLU A 60 43.26 25.10 24.65
N ARG A 61 43.12 23.95 23.98
CA ARG A 61 42.22 23.79 22.83
C ARG A 61 40.75 23.86 23.25
N ILE A 62 40.39 23.21 24.36
CA ILE A 62 39.04 23.29 24.94
C ILE A 62 38.73 24.73 25.33
N GLN A 63 39.69 25.47 25.91
CA GLN A 63 39.53 26.89 26.21
C GLN A 63 39.17 27.70 24.96
N LYS A 64 39.94 27.57 23.88
CA LYS A 64 39.67 28.27 22.61
C LYS A 64 38.31 27.91 22.01
N LYS A 65 37.87 26.65 22.14
CA LYS A 65 36.56 26.17 21.68
C LYS A 65 35.40 26.80 22.49
N TYR A 66 35.60 27.05 23.78
CA TYR A 66 34.62 27.73 24.65
C TYR A 66 34.59 29.25 24.46
N GLU A 67 35.72 29.88 24.13
CA GLU A 67 35.74 31.30 23.77
C GLU A 67 35.03 31.56 22.41
N ASN A 68 35.16 30.63 21.45
CA ASN A 68 34.53 30.74 20.13
C ASN A 68 33.03 30.38 20.10
N SER A 69 32.44 29.85 21.19
CA SER A 69 31.00 29.55 21.29
C SER A 69 30.16 30.68 21.91
N LYS A 70 30.76 31.85 22.18
CA LYS A 70 30.06 33.10 22.55
C LYS A 70 29.43 33.85 21.36
N SER A 71 29.66 33.44 20.12
CA SER A 71 28.95 33.93 18.94
C SER A 71 27.86 32.93 18.54
N GLY A 72 26.63 33.17 19.03
CA GLY A 72 25.46 32.27 18.91
C GLY A 72 24.91 32.11 17.48
N SER A 73 24.04 31.14 17.17
CA SER A 73 23.15 30.36 18.07
C SER A 73 22.72 29.02 17.41
N PRO A 74 22.30 28.00 18.19
CA PRO A 74 21.82 26.70 17.68
C PRO A 74 20.29 26.45 17.81
N GLN A 75 19.81 25.50 17.00
CA GLN A 75 18.64 24.59 17.14
C GLN A 75 18.58 23.90 18.53
N SER A 76 17.52 23.26 19.06
CA SER A 76 16.20 22.76 18.60
C SER A 76 15.37 22.26 19.82
N ASN A 77 14.10 21.85 19.57
CA ASN A 77 13.34 20.74 20.23
C ASN A 77 12.86 20.92 21.70
N THR A 78 11.77 20.36 22.24
CA THR A 78 10.48 19.69 21.85
C THR A 78 9.63 19.55 23.15
N GLN A 79 8.31 19.28 23.02
CA GLN A 79 7.41 18.58 23.98
C GLN A 79 7.01 19.31 25.30
N ASP A 80 5.86 19.12 25.95
CA ASP A 80 4.65 18.30 25.77
C ASP A 80 3.53 18.79 26.75
N GLU A 81 2.35 18.16 26.66
CA GLU A 81 1.31 17.94 27.70
C GLU A 81 -0.09 18.61 27.62
N LYS A 82 -1.04 17.79 27.11
CA LYS A 82 -2.28 17.26 27.73
C LYS A 82 -3.22 18.16 28.58
N ARG A 83 -4.51 18.20 28.19
CA ARG A 83 -5.63 17.52 28.89
C ARG A 83 -6.98 17.64 28.16
N SER A 84 -7.91 16.79 28.58
CA SER A 84 -9.08 16.22 27.91
C SER A 84 -10.43 16.93 28.14
N ARG A 85 -11.43 16.50 27.34
CA ARG A 85 -12.87 16.19 27.62
C ARG A 85 -13.73 16.63 26.42
N GLN A 86 -14.86 16.04 26.03
CA GLN A 86 -15.57 14.77 26.19
C GLN A 86 -16.90 14.93 25.39
N ARG A 87 -17.45 13.85 24.80
CA ARG A 87 -18.88 13.65 24.40
C ARG A 87 -19.35 14.33 23.09
N GLY A 88 -20.13 13.71 22.17
CA GLY A 88 -20.73 12.37 22.00
C GLY A 88 -21.74 12.39 20.82
N GLU A 89 -21.92 11.23 20.15
CA GLU A 89 -23.08 10.72 19.35
C GLU A 89 -23.61 11.55 18.13
N MET A 90 -24.16 11.02 17.01
CA MET A 90 -24.86 9.76 16.67
C MET A 90 -25.04 9.62 15.12
N SER A 91 -25.16 8.37 14.62
CA SER A 91 -25.92 7.90 13.41
C SER A 91 -25.50 8.37 11.99
N GLY A 92 -25.51 7.60 10.88
CA GLY A 92 -25.97 6.25 10.54
C GLY A 92 -26.16 6.11 9.00
N VAL A 93 -25.42 5.16 8.39
CA VAL A 93 -25.73 4.20 7.27
C VAL A 93 -26.54 4.64 6.03
N VAL A 94 -25.99 4.38 4.81
CA VAL A 94 -26.48 3.55 3.64
C VAL A 94 -25.37 3.60 2.57
N LYS A 95 -24.57 2.57 2.21
CA LYS A 95 -24.73 1.25 1.55
C LYS A 95 -24.76 1.26 0.00
N GLY A 96 -23.75 0.61 -0.60
CA GLY A 96 -23.78 -0.07 -1.91
C GLY A 96 -22.91 0.56 -3.02
N LEU A 97 -22.33 -0.12 -4.00
CA LEU A 97 -22.13 -1.54 -4.36
C LEU A 97 -21.36 -1.52 -5.72
N ARG A 98 -20.56 -2.57 -6.04
CA ARG A 98 -20.09 -2.98 -7.40
C ARG A 98 -18.91 -2.19 -8.01
N THR A 99 -17.98 -2.74 -8.81
CA THR A 99 -17.72 -4.08 -9.37
C THR A 99 -16.30 -4.09 -9.97
N THR A 100 -15.70 -5.27 -9.98
CA THR A 100 -14.45 -5.70 -10.61
C THR A 100 -14.46 -5.64 -12.14
N SER A 101 -13.32 -5.29 -12.75
CA SER A 101 -12.92 -5.82 -14.06
C SER A 101 -11.41 -5.69 -14.25
N GLU A 102 -10.75 -6.85 -14.29
CA GLU A 102 -9.35 -7.06 -14.66
C GLU A 102 -9.15 -6.87 -16.16
N THR A 103 -8.01 -6.34 -16.58
CA THR A 103 -7.50 -6.49 -17.95
C THR A 103 -5.99 -6.61 -17.90
N TYR A 104 -5.49 -7.77 -18.34
CA TYR A 104 -4.09 -8.08 -18.52
C TYR A 104 -3.54 -7.34 -19.75
N SER A 105 -2.40 -6.67 -19.61
CA SER A 105 -1.53 -6.30 -20.74
C SER A 105 -0.10 -6.23 -20.23
N ALA A 106 0.71 -7.18 -20.69
CA ALA A 106 2.13 -7.28 -20.43
C ALA A 106 2.92 -6.51 -21.50
N ARG A 107 3.83 -5.62 -21.08
CA ARG A 107 5.14 -5.42 -21.72
C ARG A 107 6.05 -4.50 -20.88
N GLN A 108 7.22 -5.07 -20.54
CA GLN A 108 8.56 -4.46 -20.59
C GLN A 108 9.03 -3.55 -19.43
N THR A 109 9.76 -4.18 -18.51
CA THR A 109 10.90 -3.69 -17.68
C THR A 109 12.06 -3.20 -18.58
N ASP A 110 12.97 -2.26 -18.28
CA ASP A 110 13.35 -1.38 -17.17
C ASP A 110 14.07 -0.16 -17.84
N VAL A 111 14.23 1.06 -17.28
CA VAL A 111 15.25 1.43 -16.28
C VAL A 111 15.05 2.89 -15.81
N ALA A 112 15.09 3.05 -14.47
CA ALA A 112 15.51 4.20 -13.63
C ALA A 112 14.71 5.51 -13.54
N GLY A 113 14.28 5.79 -12.29
CA GLY A 113 13.85 7.12 -11.83
C GLY A 113 13.16 7.09 -10.46
N ASP A 114 13.93 6.80 -9.41
CA ASP A 114 13.52 6.78 -7.99
C ASP A 114 12.90 8.11 -7.52
N SER A 115 11.71 8.07 -6.92
CA SER A 115 11.10 9.14 -6.13
C SER A 115 9.97 8.58 -5.24
N LEU A 116 10.37 8.03 -4.10
CA LEU A 116 9.49 7.70 -2.96
C LEU A 116 8.78 8.94 -2.42
N GLN A 117 7.45 9.01 -2.54
CA GLN A 117 6.60 9.75 -1.61
C GLN A 117 5.43 8.87 -1.17
N MET A 118 5.57 8.35 0.05
CA MET A 118 4.51 7.68 0.80
C MET A 118 3.47 8.71 1.24
N MET A 119 2.26 8.65 0.67
CA MET A 119 1.06 9.23 1.24
C MET A 119 0.31 8.14 2.02
N ASP A 120 0.46 8.22 3.34
CA ASP A 120 -0.20 7.38 4.33
C ASP A 120 -1.69 7.74 4.38
N ASN A 121 -2.54 6.90 3.76
CA ASN A 121 -3.98 6.99 3.86
C ASN A 121 -4.54 5.70 4.48
N ARG A 122 -4.32 5.54 5.80
CA ARG A 122 -4.92 4.45 6.61
C ARG A 122 -6.43 4.63 6.70
N SER A 123 -7.12 4.08 5.72
CA SER A 123 -8.52 3.68 5.82
C SER A 123 -8.53 2.28 6.45
N LEU A 124 -8.99 2.18 7.70
CA LEU A 124 -9.19 0.92 8.42
C LEU A 124 -10.36 0.14 7.81
N SER A 125 -10.09 -0.59 6.72
CA SER A 125 -10.75 -1.85 6.43
C SER A 125 -9.82 -2.96 6.92
N GLN A 126 -10.22 -3.67 7.98
CA GLN A 126 -9.58 -4.94 8.34
C GLN A 126 -9.86 -5.95 7.21
N GLU A 127 -9.07 -5.88 6.14
CA GLU A 127 -8.79 -7.04 5.33
C GLU A 127 -8.04 -8.01 6.25
N LYS A 128 -8.61 -9.20 6.50
CA LYS A 128 -7.85 -10.32 7.06
C LYS A 128 -6.64 -10.49 6.15
N GLU A 129 -5.44 -10.16 6.62
CA GLU A 129 -4.19 -10.50 5.95
C GLU A 129 -4.27 -11.99 5.62
N THR A 130 -4.34 -12.34 4.34
CA THR A 130 -4.25 -13.73 3.91
C THR A 130 -2.83 -14.19 4.24
N GLU A 131 -2.68 -14.90 5.35
CA GLU A 131 -1.41 -15.50 5.75
C GLU A 131 -0.78 -16.25 4.57
N ASP A 132 0.53 -16.06 4.37
CA ASP A 132 1.30 -16.76 3.34
C ASP A 132 1.10 -18.28 3.50
N PRO A 133 0.51 -18.97 2.50
CA PRO A 133 0.29 -20.42 2.56
C PRO A 133 1.55 -21.21 2.91
N THR A 134 2.73 -20.69 2.55
CA THR A 134 4.03 -21.34 2.81
C THR A 134 4.47 -21.29 4.28
N SER A 135 3.85 -20.44 5.09
CA SER A 135 4.05 -20.37 6.54
C SER A 135 3.08 -21.23 7.35
N GLN A 136 2.05 -21.78 6.71
CA GLN A 136 1.04 -22.59 7.39
C GLN A 136 1.54 -24.01 7.66
N ILE A 137 1.02 -24.65 8.72
CA ILE A 137 1.26 -26.07 9.02
C ILE A 137 0.07 -26.89 8.54
N TYR A 138 0.35 -27.94 7.76
CA TYR A 138 -0.69 -28.76 7.16
C TYR A 138 -1.57 -29.41 8.22
N GLY A 139 -2.89 -29.29 8.05
CA GLY A 139 -3.89 -29.92 8.91
C GLY A 139 -4.32 -29.12 10.13
N HIS A 140 -3.59 -28.09 10.57
CA HIS A 140 -3.98 -27.31 11.77
C HIS A 140 -5.32 -26.58 11.57
N ASN A 141 -5.58 -26.13 10.35
CA ASN A 141 -6.78 -25.37 9.99
C ASN A 141 -8.07 -26.21 9.92
N ILE A 142 -8.00 -27.55 10.06
CA ILE A 142 -9.21 -28.39 10.01
C ILE A 142 -10.16 -28.11 11.18
N PHE A 143 -9.63 -27.70 12.33
CA PHE A 143 -10.40 -27.46 13.55
C PHE A 143 -10.82 -25.99 13.74
N THR A 144 -10.35 -25.10 12.88
CA THR A 144 -10.58 -23.64 12.98
C THR A 144 -11.47 -23.09 11.87
N ASN A 145 -12.00 -23.95 11.00
CA ASN A 145 -12.83 -23.52 9.88
C ASN A 145 -14.29 -23.36 10.32
N ASP A 146 -14.81 -22.13 10.25
CA ASP A 146 -16.18 -21.78 10.65
C ASP A 146 -17.26 -22.57 9.86
N ASN A 147 -16.93 -23.07 8.67
CA ASN A 147 -17.85 -23.85 7.83
C ASN A 147 -17.82 -25.36 8.10
N LEU A 148 -16.88 -25.85 8.92
CA LEU A 148 -16.78 -27.25 9.32
C LEU A 148 -17.31 -27.40 10.75
N THR A 149 -18.44 -28.08 10.91
CA THR A 149 -18.97 -28.45 12.23
C THR A 149 -18.71 -29.93 12.49
N PHE A 150 -17.94 -30.21 13.54
CA PHE A 150 -17.81 -31.56 14.11
C PHE A 150 -18.86 -31.73 15.19
N GLU A 151 -20.15 -31.60 14.86
CA GLU A 151 -21.22 -31.89 15.82
C GLU A 151 -21.64 -33.36 15.68
N PRO A 152 -21.83 -34.09 16.80
CA PRO A 152 -22.22 -35.48 16.74
C PRO A 152 -23.65 -35.57 16.20
N ASN A 153 -23.88 -36.45 15.22
CA ASN A 153 -25.21 -36.62 14.64
C ASN A 153 -26.15 -37.26 15.69
N VAL A 154 -27.09 -36.46 16.20
CA VAL A 154 -28.08 -36.88 17.22
C VAL A 154 -29.18 -37.76 16.61
N ASN A 155 -29.34 -37.76 15.27
CA ASN A 155 -30.36 -38.51 14.54
C ASN A 155 -29.85 -39.86 14.00
N VAL A 156 -28.98 -40.54 14.75
CA VAL A 156 -28.50 -41.89 14.37
C VAL A 156 -29.33 -42.94 15.11
N ALA A 157 -29.67 -44.04 14.42
CA ALA A 157 -30.34 -45.17 15.04
C ALA A 157 -29.58 -45.63 16.29
N THR A 158 -30.29 -45.92 17.38
CA THR A 158 -29.70 -46.25 18.69
C THR A 158 -28.60 -47.31 18.55
N PRO A 159 -27.31 -46.98 18.79
CA PRO A 159 -26.23 -47.92 18.56
C PRO A 159 -26.32 -49.09 19.53
N GLU A 160 -26.33 -50.33 19.00
CA GLU A 160 -26.42 -51.55 19.84
C GLU A 160 -25.30 -51.66 20.88
N ASN A 161 -24.14 -51.07 20.59
CA ASN A 161 -22.94 -51.07 21.44
C ASN A 161 -22.84 -49.87 22.38
N TYR A 162 -23.79 -48.93 22.36
CA TYR A 162 -23.80 -47.81 23.30
C TYR A 162 -23.99 -48.34 24.73
N ARG A 163 -23.14 -47.93 25.67
CA ARG A 163 -23.24 -48.31 27.08
C ARG A 163 -24.09 -47.28 27.82
N LEU A 164 -25.22 -47.75 28.34
CA LEU A 164 -26.12 -46.96 29.15
C LEU A 164 -25.45 -46.54 30.45
N GLY A 165 -25.73 -45.33 30.91
CA GLY A 165 -25.33 -44.86 32.23
C GLY A 165 -26.24 -43.78 32.79
N PRO A 166 -25.96 -43.31 34.02
CA PRO A 166 -26.80 -42.31 34.68
C PRO A 166 -26.97 -41.04 33.83
N GLY A 167 -28.19 -40.52 33.80
CA GLY A 167 -28.56 -39.35 33.00
C GLY A 167 -29.01 -39.66 31.57
N ASP A 168 -28.83 -40.88 31.07
CA ASP A 168 -29.44 -41.28 29.79
C ASP A 168 -30.96 -41.43 29.95
N GLU A 169 -31.73 -40.90 29.01
CA GLU A 169 -33.15 -41.20 28.87
C GLU A 169 -33.33 -42.46 28.02
N VAL A 170 -34.07 -43.42 28.55
CA VAL A 170 -34.43 -44.65 27.85
C VAL A 170 -35.93 -44.65 27.55
N ILE A 171 -36.25 -45.01 26.32
CA ILE A 171 -37.61 -45.17 25.82
C ILE A 171 -37.83 -46.66 25.59
N ILE A 172 -38.68 -47.27 26.41
CA ILE A 172 -39.02 -48.68 26.32
C ILE A 172 -40.40 -48.78 25.70
N ASP A 173 -40.46 -49.29 24.47
CA ASP A 173 -41.70 -49.57 23.77
C ASP A 173 -42.08 -51.03 23.95
N VAL A 174 -43.32 -51.24 24.35
CA VAL A 174 -43.97 -52.55 24.45
C VAL A 174 -45.15 -52.55 23.49
N TRP A 175 -45.22 -53.49 22.56
CA TRP A 175 -46.31 -53.57 21.56
C TRP A 175 -46.74 -55.02 21.29
N GLY A 176 -47.97 -55.20 20.79
CA GLY A 176 -48.58 -56.50 20.50
C GLY A 176 -49.88 -56.71 21.28
N ALA A 177 -49.96 -57.76 22.10
CA ALA A 177 -51.11 -58.02 22.97
C ALA A 177 -51.27 -56.98 24.12
N SER A 178 -50.24 -56.16 24.36
CA SER A 178 -50.27 -55.04 25.30
C SER A 178 -49.43 -53.90 24.73
N GLU A 179 -49.90 -52.67 24.87
CA GLU A 179 -49.26 -51.48 24.32
C GLU A 179 -48.93 -50.49 25.44
N THR A 180 -47.65 -50.19 25.63
CA THR A 180 -47.19 -49.13 26.54
C THR A 180 -45.84 -48.59 26.12
N THR A 181 -45.62 -47.30 26.30
CA THR A 181 -44.31 -46.66 26.14
C THR A 181 -43.89 -46.08 27.48
N ILE A 182 -42.68 -46.44 27.94
CA ILE A 182 -42.12 -46.01 29.21
C ILE A 182 -40.91 -45.14 28.91
N ARG A 183 -40.96 -43.88 29.35
CA ARG A 183 -39.84 -42.94 29.28
C ARG A 183 -39.32 -42.69 30.68
N GLN A 184 -38.07 -43.05 30.92
CA GLN A 184 -37.42 -42.89 32.22
C GLN A 184 -35.96 -42.50 32.02
N THR A 185 -35.46 -41.63 32.88
CA THR A 185 -34.03 -41.31 32.97
C THR A 185 -33.37 -42.28 33.93
N ILE A 186 -32.21 -42.83 33.54
CA ILE A 186 -31.43 -43.71 34.41
C ILE A 186 -30.93 -42.89 35.60
N SER A 187 -31.30 -43.31 36.81
CA SER A 187 -30.92 -42.63 38.04
C SER A 187 -29.41 -42.72 38.33
N PRO A 188 -28.84 -41.90 39.23
CA PRO A 188 -27.46 -42.02 39.70
C PRO A 188 -27.11 -43.43 40.24
N GLU A 189 -28.09 -44.12 40.83
CA GLU A 189 -27.97 -45.50 41.30
C GLU A 189 -27.98 -46.53 40.15
N GLY A 190 -28.17 -46.08 38.91
CA GLY A 190 -28.06 -46.87 37.69
C GLY A 190 -29.31 -47.65 37.30
N SER A 191 -30.47 -47.27 37.86
CA SER A 191 -31.74 -47.97 37.64
C SER A 191 -32.84 -47.06 37.09
N ILE A 192 -33.87 -47.66 36.51
CA ILE A 192 -35.14 -47.01 36.19
C ILE A 192 -36.25 -47.65 37.01
N LEU A 193 -37.28 -46.89 37.38
CA LEU A 193 -38.44 -47.44 38.07
C LEU A 193 -39.51 -47.84 37.06
N VAL A 194 -39.86 -49.14 37.03
CA VAL A 194 -40.91 -49.67 36.16
C VAL A 194 -42.11 -50.09 37.01
N ASN A 195 -43.29 -49.56 36.70
CA ASN A 195 -44.53 -49.92 37.40
C ASN A 195 -44.75 -51.44 37.37
N ASN A 196 -45.11 -52.02 38.52
CA ASN A 196 -45.32 -53.47 38.73
C ASN A 196 -44.07 -54.37 38.60
N LEU A 197 -42.90 -53.81 38.29
CA LEU A 197 -41.61 -54.52 38.20
C LEU A 197 -40.60 -54.07 39.27
N GLY A 198 -40.70 -52.80 39.72
CA GLY A 198 -39.74 -52.20 40.63
C GLY A 198 -38.49 -51.66 39.91
N PRO A 199 -37.35 -51.50 40.60
CA PRO A 199 -36.13 -50.95 40.02
C PRO A 199 -35.47 -51.92 39.03
N VAL A 200 -35.21 -51.45 37.81
CA VAL A 200 -34.53 -52.20 36.74
C VAL A 200 -33.16 -51.56 36.49
N TYR A 201 -32.08 -52.31 36.71
CA TYR A 201 -30.71 -51.81 36.60
C TYR A 201 -30.19 -51.89 35.15
N LEU A 202 -29.93 -50.72 34.56
CA LEU A 202 -29.51 -50.58 33.16
C LEU A 202 -28.08 -50.05 33.00
N SER A 203 -27.55 -49.34 34.00
CA SER A 203 -26.21 -48.76 33.94
C SER A 203 -25.13 -49.82 33.68
N GLY A 204 -24.18 -49.49 32.79
CA GLY A 204 -23.06 -50.35 32.39
C GLY A 204 -23.39 -51.36 31.29
N LYS A 205 -24.67 -51.64 31.03
CA LYS A 205 -25.10 -52.53 29.93
C LYS A 205 -25.06 -51.80 28.60
N THR A 206 -24.68 -52.51 27.55
CA THR A 206 -24.89 -52.03 26.18
C THR A 206 -26.39 -52.02 25.83
N VAL A 207 -26.82 -51.23 24.85
CA VAL A 207 -28.22 -51.24 24.39
C VAL A 207 -28.68 -52.64 23.99
N LYS A 208 -27.80 -53.44 23.38
CA LYS A 208 -28.08 -54.85 23.06
C LYS A 208 -28.29 -55.72 24.30
N GLU A 209 -27.39 -55.61 25.28
CA GLU A 209 -27.50 -56.34 26.56
C GLU A 209 -28.73 -55.89 27.35
N ALA A 210 -29.02 -54.59 27.36
CA ALA A 210 -30.19 -54.00 28.00
C ALA A 210 -31.49 -54.50 27.36
N ASN A 211 -31.56 -54.57 26.03
CA ASN A 211 -32.72 -55.14 25.32
C ASN A 211 -32.95 -56.62 25.69
N ASN A 212 -31.88 -57.42 25.74
CA ASN A 212 -31.99 -58.83 26.13
C ASN A 212 -32.41 -58.99 27.60
N TYR A 213 -31.85 -58.15 28.48
CA TYR A 213 -32.18 -58.13 29.91
C TYR A 213 -33.63 -57.70 30.15
N LEU A 214 -34.10 -56.64 29.46
CA LEU A 214 -35.47 -56.16 29.58
C LEU A 214 -36.49 -57.19 29.12
N LYS A 215 -36.21 -57.96 28.05
CA LYS A 215 -37.07 -59.06 27.65
C LYS A 215 -37.27 -60.10 28.76
N GLN A 216 -36.23 -60.40 29.54
CA GLN A 216 -36.29 -61.34 30.65
C GLN A 216 -37.05 -60.77 31.85
N GLU A 217 -36.82 -59.50 32.19
CA GLU A 217 -37.51 -58.83 33.31
C GLU A 217 -39.00 -58.62 33.00
N PHE A 218 -39.34 -58.13 31.80
CA PHE A 218 -40.73 -57.87 31.39
C PHE A 218 -41.56 -59.14 31.20
N ALA A 219 -40.93 -60.31 30.98
CA ALA A 219 -41.61 -61.59 30.98
C ALA A 219 -42.30 -61.92 32.33
N ARG A 220 -41.88 -61.30 33.44
CA ARG A 220 -42.50 -61.50 34.76
C ARG A 220 -43.88 -60.85 34.89
N ILE A 221 -44.16 -59.83 34.07
CA ILE A 221 -45.42 -59.07 34.11
C ILE A 221 -46.23 -59.16 32.81
N TYR A 222 -45.62 -59.59 31.71
CA TYR A 222 -46.28 -59.82 30.42
C TYR A 222 -46.06 -61.26 29.95
N SER A 223 -47.09 -62.10 30.09
CA SER A 223 -47.03 -63.53 29.70
C SER A 223 -46.77 -63.75 28.21
N GLY A 224 -47.07 -62.76 27.36
CA GLY A 224 -46.88 -62.80 25.90
C GLY A 224 -45.47 -62.50 25.40
N VAL A 225 -44.53 -62.12 26.27
CA VAL A 225 -43.13 -61.80 25.91
C VAL A 225 -42.30 -63.08 25.67
N THR A 226 -42.71 -64.20 26.26
CA THR A 226 -42.01 -65.49 26.19
C THR A 226 -42.84 -66.57 25.47
N GLY A 227 -42.24 -67.30 24.52
CA GLY A 227 -42.87 -68.40 23.79
C GLY A 227 -42.26 -68.61 22.40
N ASN A 228 -42.62 -69.70 21.70
CA ASN A 228 -42.17 -69.97 20.32
C ASN A 228 -42.72 -68.95 19.31
N VAL A 229 -43.82 -68.27 19.65
CA VAL A 229 -44.39 -67.14 18.90
C VAL A 229 -44.80 -66.07 19.93
N PRO A 230 -43.91 -65.13 20.29
CA PRO A 230 -44.23 -64.10 21.28
C PRO A 230 -45.29 -63.14 20.74
N SER A 231 -46.37 -62.94 21.50
CA SER A 231 -47.47 -62.02 21.17
C SER A 231 -47.23 -60.60 21.67
N THR A 232 -46.17 -60.36 22.45
CA THR A 232 -45.75 -59.05 22.95
C THR A 232 -44.25 -58.86 22.72
N GLN A 233 -43.85 -57.71 22.18
CA GLN A 233 -42.45 -57.35 21.97
C GLN A 233 -42.06 -56.19 22.87
N VAL A 234 -40.80 -56.19 23.31
CA VAL A 234 -40.19 -55.13 24.14
C VAL A 234 -38.91 -54.68 23.46
N LYS A 235 -38.76 -53.36 23.27
CA LYS A 235 -37.54 -52.76 22.75
C LYS A 235 -37.24 -51.45 23.48
N LEU A 236 -36.00 -51.34 23.92
CA LEU A 236 -35.39 -50.13 24.44
C LEU A 236 -34.68 -49.39 23.30
N THR A 237 -34.97 -48.10 23.22
CA THR A 237 -34.25 -47.11 22.42
C THR A 237 -33.76 -45.98 23.34
N LEU A 238 -32.78 -45.20 22.87
CA LEU A 238 -32.36 -43.99 23.58
C LEU A 238 -33.24 -42.79 23.20
N GLY A 239 -33.61 -42.00 24.20
CA GLY A 239 -34.08 -40.63 24.04
C GLY A 239 -32.90 -39.66 24.13
N GLU A 240 -32.94 -38.74 25.09
CA GLU A 240 -31.81 -37.87 25.41
C GLU A 240 -30.58 -38.64 25.92
N ILE A 241 -29.41 -38.31 25.37
CA ILE A 241 -28.11 -38.84 25.80
C ILE A 241 -27.50 -37.99 26.89
N ARG A 242 -26.82 -38.64 27.84
CA ARG A 242 -26.09 -37.91 28.88
C ARG A 242 -24.92 -37.10 28.31
N SER A 243 -24.61 -36.03 29.02
CA SER A 243 -23.37 -35.28 28.83
C SER A 243 -22.24 -35.93 29.62
N ILE A 244 -21.03 -35.89 29.07
CA ILE A 244 -19.78 -36.31 29.69
C ILE A 244 -18.86 -35.11 29.87
N GLN A 245 -18.04 -35.11 30.92
CA GLN A 245 -16.98 -34.13 31.10
C GLN A 245 -15.63 -34.76 30.77
N VAL A 246 -14.89 -34.11 29.86
CA VAL A 246 -13.54 -34.52 29.47
C VAL A 246 -12.57 -33.37 29.66
N ASN A 247 -11.31 -33.69 29.92
CA ASN A 247 -10.26 -32.69 30.09
C ASN A 247 -9.35 -32.69 28.86
N VAL A 248 -9.23 -31.55 28.18
CA VAL A 248 -8.29 -31.37 27.06
C VAL A 248 -7.09 -30.60 27.59
N MET A 249 -5.90 -31.20 27.50
CA MET A 249 -4.64 -30.70 28.04
C MET A 249 -3.51 -30.77 27.00
N GLY A 250 -2.40 -30.11 27.31
CA GLY A 250 -1.23 -30.05 26.44
C GLY A 250 -1.33 -28.94 25.40
N GLU A 251 -0.76 -29.20 24.22
CA GLU A 251 -0.54 -28.20 23.17
C GLU A 251 -1.77 -27.94 22.29
N VAL A 252 -2.86 -27.52 22.95
CA VAL A 252 -4.11 -27.05 22.32
C VAL A 252 -4.25 -25.54 22.41
N VAL A 253 -5.14 -24.96 21.60
CA VAL A 253 -5.38 -23.51 21.63
C VAL A 253 -6.01 -23.09 22.96
N VAL A 254 -7.04 -23.81 23.41
CA VAL A 254 -7.71 -23.55 24.69
C VAL A 254 -7.74 -24.84 25.53
N PRO A 255 -6.79 -25.06 26.45
CA PRO A 255 -6.85 -26.20 27.36
C PRO A 255 -7.93 -25.97 28.43
N GLY A 256 -8.58 -27.05 28.86
CA GLY A 256 -9.64 -26.98 29.88
C GLY A 256 -10.57 -28.18 29.90
N THR A 257 -11.60 -28.09 30.77
CA THR A 257 -12.66 -29.10 30.88
C THR A 257 -13.81 -28.76 29.94
N TYR A 258 -14.22 -29.71 29.12
CA TYR A 258 -15.29 -29.57 28.14
C TYR A 258 -16.44 -30.52 28.45
N THR A 259 -17.66 -30.01 28.37
CA THR A 259 -18.88 -30.81 28.45
C THR A 259 -19.30 -31.20 27.04
N LEU A 260 -19.30 -32.50 26.76
CA LEU A 260 -19.58 -33.05 25.44
C LEU A 260 -20.69 -34.10 25.52
N SER A 261 -21.27 -34.45 24.38
CA SER A 261 -22.17 -35.61 24.27
C SER A 261 -21.43 -36.92 24.55
N SER A 262 -22.10 -37.93 25.10
CA SER A 262 -21.56 -39.29 25.25
C SER A 262 -21.19 -39.99 23.93
N PHE A 263 -21.59 -39.45 22.77
CA PHE A 263 -21.13 -39.87 21.45
C PHE A 263 -19.91 -39.10 20.93
N ALA A 264 -19.43 -38.10 21.67
CA ALA A 264 -18.28 -37.31 21.24
C ALA A 264 -17.01 -38.16 21.13
N SER A 265 -16.24 -37.86 20.10
CA SER A 265 -14.89 -38.39 19.87
C SER A 265 -13.83 -37.32 20.16
N VAL A 266 -12.56 -37.71 20.10
CA VAL A 266 -11.42 -36.80 20.27
C VAL A 266 -11.49 -35.58 19.34
N PHE A 267 -11.95 -35.77 18.10
CA PHE A 267 -12.09 -34.67 17.13
C PHE A 267 -13.08 -33.59 17.59
N HIS A 268 -14.17 -33.99 18.24
CA HIS A 268 -15.17 -33.07 18.78
C HIS A 268 -14.57 -32.23 19.92
N ALA A 269 -13.78 -32.89 20.78
CA ALA A 269 -13.08 -32.22 21.87
C ALA A 269 -12.02 -31.25 21.37
N LEU A 270 -11.21 -31.64 20.37
CA LEU A 270 -10.22 -30.77 19.75
C LEU A 270 -10.87 -29.58 19.03
N TYR A 271 -11.97 -29.81 18.31
CA TYR A 271 -12.73 -28.73 17.68
C TYR A 271 -13.24 -27.71 18.71
N ARG A 272 -13.82 -28.20 19.82
CA ARG A 272 -14.24 -27.32 20.93
C ARG A 272 -13.08 -26.59 21.61
N ALA A 273 -11.90 -27.19 21.61
CA ALA A 273 -10.66 -26.58 22.10
C ALA A 273 -9.99 -25.62 21.11
N GLY A 274 -10.55 -25.43 19.90
CA GLY A 274 -9.98 -24.58 18.86
C GLY A 274 -8.84 -25.23 18.06
N GLY A 275 -8.66 -26.54 18.17
CA GLY A 275 -7.58 -27.30 17.55
C GLY A 275 -6.30 -27.33 18.40
N VAL A 276 -5.22 -27.74 17.75
CA VAL A 276 -3.87 -27.72 18.35
C VAL A 276 -3.22 -26.36 18.13
N ASN A 277 -2.37 -25.93 19.08
CA ASN A 277 -1.59 -24.70 18.91
C ASN A 277 -0.41 -24.93 17.91
N PRO A 278 0.40 -23.92 17.53
CA PRO A 278 1.47 -24.09 16.55
C PRO A 278 2.58 -25.10 16.90
N ILE A 279 2.71 -25.47 18.18
CA ILE A 279 3.69 -26.48 18.62
C ILE A 279 3.05 -27.84 18.92
N GLY A 280 1.72 -27.94 18.87
CA GLY A 280 1.00 -29.17 19.15
C GLY A 280 1.00 -30.16 17.99
N SER A 281 1.16 -31.43 18.34
CA SER A 281 1.17 -32.54 17.38
C SER A 281 -0.23 -32.87 16.91
N LEU A 282 -0.40 -32.99 15.59
CA LEU A 282 -1.56 -33.62 14.96
C LEU A 282 -1.38 -35.13 14.82
N ARG A 283 -0.20 -35.66 15.12
CA ARG A 283 0.17 -37.05 14.86
C ARG A 283 0.34 -37.90 16.11
N SER A 284 0.36 -37.27 17.29
CA SER A 284 0.29 -37.94 18.59
C SER A 284 -0.65 -37.20 19.54
N ILE A 285 -1.89 -37.69 19.59
CA ILE A 285 -2.94 -37.20 20.50
C ILE A 285 -3.39 -38.38 21.35
N LYS A 286 -3.09 -38.32 22.66
CA LYS A 286 -3.30 -39.42 23.58
C LYS A 286 -4.63 -39.28 24.30
N VAL A 287 -5.38 -40.38 24.39
CA VAL A 287 -6.56 -40.49 25.23
C VAL A 287 -6.21 -41.32 26.46
N ILE A 288 -6.30 -40.70 27.64
CA ILE A 288 -5.96 -41.31 28.92
C ILE A 288 -7.25 -41.51 29.72
N ARG A 289 -7.49 -42.75 30.16
CA ARG A 289 -8.65 -43.15 30.97
C ARG A 289 -8.16 -43.91 32.18
N ASN A 290 -8.61 -43.51 33.37
CA ASN A 290 -8.19 -44.12 34.64
C ASN A 290 -6.66 -44.25 34.79
N GLY A 291 -5.91 -43.26 34.27
CA GLY A 291 -4.44 -43.22 34.33
C GLY A 291 -3.71 -44.03 33.25
N ASN A 292 -4.42 -44.77 32.37
CA ASN A 292 -3.80 -45.55 31.30
C ASN A 292 -4.08 -44.91 29.92
N THR A 293 -3.09 -44.89 29.04
CA THR A 293 -3.28 -44.48 27.64
C THR A 293 -4.08 -45.55 26.90
N ILE A 294 -5.29 -45.20 26.50
CA ILE A 294 -6.21 -46.09 25.76
C ILE A 294 -5.93 -46.02 24.26
N ALA A 295 -5.51 -44.85 23.75
CA ALA A 295 -5.13 -44.68 22.36
C ALA A 295 -4.22 -43.49 22.10
N ASP A 296 -3.60 -43.51 20.93
CA ASP A 296 -2.76 -42.47 20.35
C ASP A 296 -3.21 -42.26 18.90
N LEU A 297 -3.76 -41.07 18.63
CA LEU A 297 -4.44 -40.74 17.38
C LEU A 297 -3.52 -39.95 16.44
N ASP A 298 -3.51 -40.34 15.16
CA ASP A 298 -2.82 -39.63 14.08
C ASP A 298 -3.83 -39.01 13.11
N VAL A 299 -4.01 -37.69 13.18
CA VAL A 299 -4.95 -36.94 12.32
C VAL A 299 -4.54 -37.00 10.84
N TYR A 300 -3.26 -37.23 10.52
CA TYR A 300 -2.83 -37.38 9.13
C TYR A 300 -3.43 -38.64 8.48
N ASP A 301 -3.75 -39.69 9.24
CA ASP A 301 -4.42 -40.88 8.70
C ASP A 301 -5.84 -40.55 8.21
N LEU A 302 -6.54 -39.63 8.89
CA LEU A 302 -7.81 -39.10 8.41
C LEU A 302 -7.61 -38.24 7.16
N LEU A 303 -6.73 -37.24 7.23
CA LEU A 303 -6.53 -36.25 6.17
C LEU A 303 -6.04 -36.86 4.85
N MET A 304 -5.22 -37.91 4.94
CA MET A 304 -4.56 -38.51 3.76
C MET A 304 -5.19 -39.81 3.30
N LYS A 305 -5.74 -40.62 4.21
CA LYS A 305 -6.27 -41.95 3.88
C LYS A 305 -7.79 -42.03 4.03
N GLY A 306 -8.44 -41.00 4.59
CA GLY A 306 -9.86 -41.03 4.92
C GLY A 306 -10.21 -42.09 5.96
N LYS A 307 -9.24 -42.56 6.76
CA LYS A 307 -9.43 -43.62 7.74
C LYS A 307 -9.57 -43.03 9.14
N MET A 308 -10.75 -43.17 9.73
CA MET A 308 -10.96 -43.00 11.17
C MET A 308 -10.65 -44.33 11.85
N LYS A 309 -9.38 -44.58 12.14
CA LYS A 309 -9.01 -45.80 12.89
C LYS A 309 -9.38 -45.54 14.35
N ASP A 310 -10.24 -46.40 14.88
CA ASP A 310 -10.73 -46.36 16.26
C ASP A 310 -11.47 -45.04 16.59
N ASP A 311 -12.76 -44.97 16.23
CA ASP A 311 -13.69 -43.95 16.73
C ASP A 311 -13.90 -44.14 18.24
N ILE A 312 -12.86 -43.83 19.00
CA ILE A 312 -12.80 -43.99 20.43
C ILE A 312 -13.73 -42.94 21.01
N ARG A 313 -14.90 -43.44 21.36
CA ARG A 313 -15.88 -42.69 22.14
C ARG A 313 -15.23 -42.31 23.46
N LEU A 314 -15.28 -41.01 23.72
CA LEU A 314 -14.85 -40.47 24.98
C LEU A 314 -15.81 -40.93 26.07
N GLN A 315 -15.27 -41.10 27.26
CA GLN A 315 -16.02 -41.40 28.48
C GLN A 315 -15.84 -40.27 29.47
N ASP A 316 -16.76 -40.22 30.43
CA ASP A 316 -16.68 -39.27 31.53
C ASP A 316 -15.36 -39.43 32.29
N GLY A 317 -14.65 -38.32 32.51
CA GLY A 317 -13.35 -38.28 33.16
C GLY A 317 -12.15 -38.52 32.24
N ASP A 318 -12.34 -38.77 30.94
CA ASP A 318 -11.21 -38.92 30.00
C ASP A 318 -10.35 -37.66 29.93
N VAL A 319 -9.04 -37.86 29.79
CA VAL A 319 -8.06 -36.80 29.55
C VAL A 319 -7.49 -36.95 28.13
N ILE A 320 -7.62 -35.92 27.32
CA ILE A 320 -7.02 -35.81 25.99
C ILE A 320 -5.76 -34.98 26.14
N LEU A 321 -4.61 -35.59 25.87
CA LEU A 321 -3.30 -34.95 25.98
C LEU A 321 -2.71 -34.78 24.58
N VAL A 322 -2.45 -33.55 24.18
CA VAL A 322 -1.74 -33.22 22.94
C VAL A 322 -0.28 -32.94 23.27
N ASP A 323 0.62 -33.79 22.76
CA ASP A 323 2.06 -33.59 22.92
C ASP A 323 2.60 -32.59 21.89
N PRO A 324 3.78 -31.99 22.11
CA PRO A 324 4.45 -31.19 21.08
C PRO A 324 4.83 -32.02 19.84
N TYR A 325 4.90 -31.38 18.67
CA TYR A 325 5.39 -32.03 17.45
C TYR A 325 6.84 -32.51 17.61
N GLN A 326 7.19 -33.61 16.94
CA GLN A 326 8.55 -34.16 16.97
C GLN A 326 9.45 -33.65 15.84
N SER A 327 8.90 -33.52 14.64
CA SER A 327 9.63 -33.06 13.46
C SER A 327 8.70 -32.27 12.54
N LEU A 328 9.12 -31.05 12.23
CA LEU A 328 8.42 -30.14 11.34
C LEU A 328 9.32 -29.81 10.15
N VAL A 329 8.84 -30.13 8.96
CA VAL A 329 9.62 -30.06 7.72
C VAL A 329 8.93 -29.14 6.73
N GLN A 330 9.68 -28.21 6.13
CA GLN A 330 9.15 -27.28 5.14
C GLN A 330 9.42 -27.78 3.72
N ILE A 331 8.41 -27.77 2.86
CA ILE A 331 8.58 -27.99 1.41
C ILE A 331 8.08 -26.81 0.61
N LEU A 332 8.94 -26.28 -0.26
CA LEU A 332 8.70 -25.08 -1.06
C LEU A 332 8.93 -25.34 -2.55
N GLY A 333 8.51 -24.38 -3.39
CA GLY A 333 8.73 -24.39 -4.82
C GLY A 333 7.64 -25.14 -5.59
N LYS A 334 8.04 -25.91 -6.60
CA LYS A 334 7.16 -26.56 -7.60
C LYS A 334 6.47 -27.83 -7.09
N VAL A 335 5.74 -27.69 -5.98
CA VAL A 335 4.84 -28.70 -5.39
C VAL A 335 3.42 -28.15 -5.30
N LYS A 336 2.41 -29.02 -5.24
CA LYS A 336 1.00 -28.58 -5.24
C LYS A 336 0.57 -27.85 -3.96
N ARG A 337 1.17 -28.20 -2.82
CA ARG A 337 0.87 -27.60 -1.50
C ARG A 337 2.17 -27.24 -0.77
N PRO A 338 2.80 -26.10 -1.12
CA PRO A 338 4.04 -25.66 -0.48
C PRO A 338 3.73 -25.08 0.90
N MET A 339 4.17 -25.76 1.97
CA MET A 339 3.90 -25.41 3.37
C MET A 339 4.74 -26.28 4.34
N PHE A 340 4.50 -26.16 5.66
CA PHE A 340 5.09 -27.04 6.67
C PHE A 340 4.27 -28.33 6.87
N TYR A 341 4.97 -29.43 7.12
CA TYR A 341 4.38 -30.74 7.40
C TYR A 341 5.00 -31.36 8.64
N GLU A 342 4.16 -31.87 9.53
CA GLU A 342 4.60 -32.70 10.65
C GLU A 342 4.97 -34.11 10.16
N MET A 343 6.24 -34.47 10.33
CA MET A 343 6.83 -35.72 9.88
C MET A 343 7.16 -36.62 11.07
N LYS A 344 7.08 -37.93 10.88
CA LYS A 344 7.62 -38.88 11.86
C LYS A 344 9.13 -39.05 11.64
N PRO A 345 9.94 -39.33 12.69
CA PRO A 345 11.40 -39.51 12.55
C PRO A 345 11.85 -40.60 11.55
N THR A 346 10.94 -41.51 11.18
CA THR A 346 11.21 -42.60 10.23
C THR A 346 10.75 -42.29 8.80
N GLU A 347 10.05 -41.18 8.57
CA GLU A 347 9.49 -40.84 7.28
C GLU A 347 10.50 -40.18 6.34
N THR A 348 10.23 -40.30 5.05
CA THR A 348 11.17 -39.94 3.98
C THR A 348 10.65 -38.80 3.11
N VAL A 349 11.53 -38.24 2.27
CA VAL A 349 11.20 -37.23 1.27
C VAL A 349 10.03 -37.66 0.39
N GLY A 350 9.98 -38.94 0.00
CA GLY A 350 8.87 -39.50 -0.77
C GLY A 350 7.54 -39.48 -0.03
N THR A 351 7.56 -39.56 1.31
CA THR A 351 6.35 -39.41 2.13
C THR A 351 5.91 -37.96 2.19
N LEU A 352 6.85 -37.03 2.39
CA LEU A 352 6.60 -35.60 2.35
C LEU A 352 5.99 -35.15 1.01
N LEU A 353 6.53 -35.64 -0.12
CA LEU A 353 6.00 -35.38 -1.45
C LEU A 353 4.56 -35.87 -1.63
N LYS A 354 4.19 -37.00 -1.01
CA LYS A 354 2.79 -37.48 -1.03
C LYS A 354 1.90 -36.52 -0.25
N TYR A 355 2.33 -36.06 0.92
CA TYR A 355 1.58 -35.10 1.72
C TYR A 355 1.40 -33.75 1.01
N SER A 356 2.43 -33.30 0.29
CA SER A 356 2.40 -32.07 -0.50
C SER A 356 1.61 -32.15 -1.81
N GLY A 357 0.98 -33.30 -2.09
CA GLY A 357 0.20 -33.53 -3.32
C GLY A 357 1.05 -33.81 -4.57
N GLY A 358 2.36 -34.00 -4.39
CA GLY A 358 3.34 -34.21 -5.44
C GLY A 358 3.81 -32.92 -6.13
N PHE A 359 4.46 -33.11 -7.27
CA PHE A 359 5.03 -32.05 -8.10
C PHE A 359 3.98 -31.27 -8.91
N THR A 360 4.27 -30.01 -9.22
CA THR A 360 3.59 -29.28 -10.32
C THR A 360 4.11 -29.74 -11.69
N GLY A 361 3.44 -29.35 -12.77
CA GLY A 361 3.77 -29.81 -14.13
C GLY A 361 5.14 -29.34 -14.64
N ASP A 362 5.60 -28.19 -14.16
CA ASP A 362 6.86 -27.51 -14.50
C ASP A 362 7.98 -27.77 -13.49
N ALA A 363 7.80 -28.72 -12.57
CA ALA A 363 8.80 -29.06 -11.55
C ALA A 363 9.98 -29.84 -12.12
N TYR A 364 11.19 -29.50 -11.68
CA TYR A 364 12.38 -30.32 -11.89
C TYR A 364 12.36 -31.50 -10.91
N LYS A 365 12.02 -32.70 -11.41
CA LYS A 365 11.79 -33.89 -10.57
C LYS A 365 13.03 -34.72 -10.30
N LYS A 366 14.15 -34.43 -10.98
CA LYS A 366 15.34 -35.29 -10.97
C LYS A 366 16.13 -35.23 -9.67
N ALA A 367 16.19 -34.05 -9.06
CA ALA A 367 16.80 -33.88 -7.75
C ALA A 367 16.04 -32.83 -6.93
N LEU A 368 16.03 -33.01 -5.63
CA LEU A 368 15.53 -32.05 -4.65
C LEU A 368 16.67 -31.50 -3.81
N ARG A 369 16.62 -30.19 -3.55
CA ARG A 369 17.56 -29.54 -2.65
C ARG A 369 16.99 -29.50 -1.24
N ILE A 370 17.72 -30.05 -0.28
CA ILE A 370 17.38 -30.03 1.14
C ILE A 370 18.43 -29.22 1.88
N ILE A 371 17.98 -28.28 2.70
CA ILE A 371 18.83 -27.51 3.61
C ILE A 371 18.52 -28.00 5.03
N ARG A 372 19.52 -28.57 5.70
CA ARG A 372 19.45 -29.07 7.08
C ARG A 372 20.29 -28.19 7.99
N LYS A 373 19.83 -27.93 9.22
CA LYS A 373 20.60 -27.20 10.24
C LYS A 373 21.35 -28.21 11.11
N SER A 374 22.67 -28.24 11.06
CA SER A 374 23.50 -29.18 11.86
C SER A 374 23.88 -28.62 13.25
N GLY A 375 23.16 -27.61 13.73
CA GLY A 375 23.42 -26.92 15.01
C GLY A 375 24.49 -25.83 14.94
N ARG A 376 25.56 -26.01 14.14
CA ARG A 376 26.61 -24.98 13.92
C ARG A 376 26.56 -24.37 12.51
N GLU A 377 26.26 -25.18 11.50
CA GLU A 377 26.29 -24.78 10.08
C GLU A 377 25.05 -25.31 9.34
N HIS A 378 24.84 -24.84 8.11
CA HIS A 378 23.85 -25.40 7.21
C HIS A 378 24.48 -26.47 6.32
N GLN A 379 23.82 -27.62 6.20
CA GLN A 379 24.16 -28.69 5.27
C GLN A 379 23.21 -28.64 4.07
N ILE A 380 23.74 -28.88 2.87
CA ILE A 380 22.95 -28.98 1.64
C ILE A 380 23.03 -30.42 1.13
N TYR A 381 21.87 -31.04 0.91
CA TYR A 381 21.74 -32.33 0.26
C TYR A 381 21.03 -32.14 -1.08
N ASN A 382 21.58 -32.75 -2.14
CA ASN A 382 20.87 -32.94 -3.39
C ASN A 382 20.41 -34.39 -3.41
N VAL A 383 19.12 -34.62 -3.20
CA VAL A 383 18.53 -35.96 -3.16
C VAL A 383 18.00 -36.28 -4.53
N ASP A 384 18.50 -37.35 -5.15
CA ASP A 384 18.05 -37.77 -6.47
C ASP A 384 16.72 -38.52 -6.43
N GLU A 385 16.03 -38.59 -7.57
CA GLU A 385 14.73 -39.24 -7.74
C GLU A 385 14.66 -40.68 -7.18
N MET A 386 15.76 -41.44 -7.30
CA MET A 386 15.85 -42.81 -6.82
C MET A 386 15.88 -42.91 -5.28
N ASP A 387 16.39 -41.87 -4.61
CA ASP A 387 16.62 -41.85 -3.17
C ASP A 387 15.46 -41.26 -2.37
N TYR A 388 14.44 -40.69 -3.04
CA TYR A 388 13.27 -40.12 -2.36
C TYR A 388 12.59 -41.12 -1.41
N SER A 389 12.59 -42.40 -1.76
CA SER A 389 11.93 -43.44 -0.96
C SER A 389 12.68 -43.79 0.33
N VAL A 390 13.98 -43.53 0.40
CA VAL A 390 14.87 -43.94 1.50
C VAL A 390 15.44 -42.78 2.30
N PHE A 391 15.58 -41.58 1.70
CA PHE A 391 16.16 -40.42 2.37
C PHE A 391 15.22 -39.87 3.46
N ARG A 392 15.66 -39.94 4.71
CA ARG A 392 14.89 -39.49 5.89
C ARG A 392 15.03 -37.98 6.10
N VAL A 393 13.91 -37.36 6.47
CA VAL A 393 13.85 -35.93 6.79
C VAL A 393 13.97 -35.72 8.30
N ASP A 394 14.68 -34.66 8.69
CA ASP A 394 14.90 -34.27 10.09
C ASP A 394 14.12 -32.99 10.42
N ASP A 395 13.90 -32.75 11.71
CA ASP A 395 13.24 -31.53 12.18
C ASP A 395 13.97 -30.28 11.68
N GLY A 396 13.20 -29.32 11.16
CA GLY A 396 13.73 -28.07 10.60
C GLY A 396 14.33 -28.17 9.20
N ASP A 397 14.26 -29.34 8.54
CA ASP A 397 14.64 -29.48 7.14
C ASP A 397 13.79 -28.57 6.23
N LYS A 398 14.48 -27.94 5.27
CA LYS A 398 13.85 -27.14 4.23
C LYS A 398 14.13 -27.73 2.85
N ILE A 399 13.10 -28.27 2.23
CA ILE A 399 13.16 -28.87 0.89
C ILE A 399 12.67 -27.84 -0.13
N THR A 400 13.43 -27.67 -1.20
CA THR A 400 13.06 -26.80 -2.33
C THR A 400 12.96 -27.62 -3.60
N VAL A 401 11.86 -27.46 -4.31
CA VAL A 401 11.64 -28.03 -5.64
C VAL A 401 11.77 -26.93 -6.69
N ASP A 402 12.82 -26.99 -7.50
CA ASP A 402 13.08 -26.01 -8.55
C ASP A 402 12.20 -26.27 -9.78
N SER A 403 12.12 -25.30 -10.70
CA SER A 403 11.46 -25.46 -12.00
C SER A 403 12.39 -26.08 -13.03
N VAL A 404 11.81 -26.75 -14.03
CA VAL A 404 12.57 -27.12 -15.23
C VAL A 404 13.16 -25.87 -15.90
N LEU A 405 14.39 -25.98 -16.40
CA LEU A 405 15.01 -24.89 -17.15
C LEU A 405 14.24 -24.65 -18.44
N GLN A 406 14.10 -23.39 -18.86
CA GLN A 406 13.53 -23.02 -20.16
C GLN A 406 14.52 -23.29 -21.31
N ARG A 407 15.02 -24.53 -21.39
CA ARG A 407 15.90 -25.02 -22.46
C ARG A 407 15.12 -26.00 -23.32
N PHE A 408 15.22 -25.84 -24.62
CA PHE A 408 14.63 -26.76 -25.58
C PHE A 408 15.72 -27.71 -26.08
N GLU A 409 15.40 -29.00 -26.22
CA GLU A 409 16.38 -29.99 -26.66
C GLU A 409 16.62 -29.96 -28.17
N ASN A 410 15.59 -29.60 -28.94
CA ASN A 410 15.55 -29.76 -30.40
C ASN A 410 14.81 -28.59 -31.07
N ARG A 411 15.23 -27.37 -30.75
CA ARG A 411 14.63 -26.13 -31.26
C ARG A 411 15.52 -25.54 -32.35
N VAL A 412 14.89 -25.01 -33.39
CA VAL A 412 15.44 -23.98 -34.29
C VAL A 412 14.42 -22.86 -34.43
N GLU A 413 14.85 -21.69 -34.86
CA GLU A 413 14.00 -20.52 -35.01
C GLU A 413 14.15 -19.91 -36.39
N ILE A 414 13.04 -19.43 -36.96
CA ILE A 414 13.04 -18.65 -38.20
C ILE A 414 12.32 -17.32 -37.97
N ARG A 415 12.95 -16.22 -38.38
CA ARG A 415 12.48 -14.84 -38.18
C ARG A 415 12.55 -14.03 -39.47
N GLY A 416 11.72 -12.99 -39.55
CA GLY A 416 11.77 -11.98 -40.61
C GLY A 416 10.74 -12.22 -41.72
N ALA A 417 11.14 -12.08 -42.98
CA ALA A 417 10.27 -12.08 -44.14
C ALA A 417 9.79 -13.48 -44.57
N VAL A 418 9.14 -14.20 -43.65
CA VAL A 418 8.48 -15.50 -43.84
C VAL A 418 7.01 -15.43 -43.44
N TYR A 419 6.18 -16.34 -43.94
CA TYR A 419 4.75 -16.32 -43.62
C TYR A 419 4.43 -16.79 -42.19
N ARG A 420 5.19 -17.77 -41.68
CA ARG A 420 5.08 -18.25 -40.30
C ARG A 420 6.42 -18.23 -39.59
N GLU A 421 6.74 -17.11 -38.97
CA GLU A 421 7.87 -17.01 -38.05
C GLU A 421 7.62 -17.80 -36.75
N GLY A 422 8.71 -18.19 -36.07
CA GLY A 422 8.64 -18.82 -34.76
C GLY A 422 9.57 -20.01 -34.56
N LEU A 423 9.27 -20.78 -33.51
CA LEU A 423 10.04 -21.95 -33.11
C LEU A 423 9.58 -23.21 -33.83
N TYR A 424 10.53 -23.95 -34.38
CA TYR A 424 10.30 -25.21 -35.07
C TYR A 424 11.11 -26.34 -34.44
N GLN A 425 10.56 -27.55 -34.54
CA GLN A 425 11.18 -28.76 -34.04
C GLN A 425 12.26 -29.25 -35.00
N LEU A 426 13.51 -29.32 -34.54
CA LEU A 426 14.61 -30.00 -35.23
C LEU A 426 14.44 -31.52 -35.07
N ASP A 427 14.26 -32.22 -36.18
CA ASP A 427 14.10 -33.69 -36.19
C ASP A 427 14.64 -34.30 -37.50
N GLY A 428 14.47 -35.61 -37.68
CA GLY A 428 14.93 -36.29 -38.90
C GLY A 428 14.19 -35.88 -40.18
N THR A 429 13.05 -35.17 -40.09
CA THR A 429 12.24 -34.70 -41.22
C THR A 429 12.42 -33.22 -41.52
N MET A 430 12.86 -32.43 -40.55
CA MET A 430 13.19 -31.01 -40.65
C MET A 430 14.58 -30.78 -40.05
N ASN A 431 15.59 -30.77 -40.92
CA ASN A 431 17.01 -30.65 -40.56
C ASN A 431 17.81 -29.69 -41.46
N THR A 432 17.16 -29.00 -42.42
CA THR A 432 17.84 -28.03 -43.29
C THR A 432 17.10 -26.70 -43.40
N VAL A 433 17.83 -25.65 -43.81
CA VAL A 433 17.27 -24.30 -44.04
C VAL A 433 16.11 -24.33 -45.03
N LYS A 434 16.24 -25.03 -46.16
CA LYS A 434 15.16 -25.10 -47.15
C LYS A 434 13.89 -25.75 -46.60
N GLN A 435 14.04 -26.78 -45.77
CA GLN A 435 12.92 -27.45 -45.11
C GLN A 435 12.27 -26.55 -44.05
N LEU A 436 13.07 -25.81 -43.28
CA LEU A 436 12.59 -24.83 -42.30
C LEU A 436 11.78 -23.72 -42.99
N ILE A 437 12.28 -23.15 -44.10
CA ILE A 437 11.54 -22.17 -44.91
C ILE A 437 10.23 -22.76 -45.44
N LYS A 438 10.24 -24.02 -45.90
CA LYS A 438 9.02 -24.70 -46.38
C LYS A 438 8.01 -24.93 -45.25
N LYS A 439 8.46 -25.29 -44.04
CA LYS A 439 7.60 -25.45 -42.86
C LYS A 439 7.04 -24.11 -42.37
N ALA A 440 7.77 -23.02 -42.60
CA ALA A 440 7.33 -21.65 -42.37
C ALA A 440 6.38 -21.10 -43.46
N GLU A 441 5.83 -21.97 -44.32
CA GLU A 441 4.96 -21.64 -45.45
C GLU A 441 5.62 -20.77 -46.54
N GLY A 442 6.95 -20.69 -46.55
CA GLY A 442 7.71 -19.95 -47.54
C GLY A 442 8.01 -18.51 -47.14
N LEU A 443 8.58 -17.78 -48.10
CA LEU A 443 9.02 -16.39 -47.93
C LEU A 443 7.92 -15.42 -48.35
N ARG A 444 7.85 -14.28 -47.67
CA ARG A 444 6.98 -13.16 -48.09
C ARG A 444 7.54 -12.49 -49.34
N GLY A 445 6.70 -11.74 -50.06
CA GLY A 445 7.09 -11.04 -51.29
C GLY A 445 8.15 -9.95 -51.10
N ASP A 446 8.31 -9.44 -49.89
CA ASP A 446 9.30 -8.45 -49.50
C ASP A 446 10.63 -9.06 -49.01
N ALA A 447 10.81 -10.38 -49.04
CA ALA A 447 12.01 -11.03 -48.55
C ALA A 447 13.27 -10.65 -49.35
N PHE A 448 14.34 -10.27 -48.66
CA PHE A 448 15.63 -10.00 -49.27
C PHE A 448 16.39 -11.30 -49.56
N LEU A 449 16.25 -11.80 -50.79
CA LEU A 449 16.75 -13.12 -51.17
C LEU A 449 18.27 -13.23 -51.31
N ASN A 450 18.99 -12.11 -51.44
CA ASN A 450 20.42 -12.13 -51.72
C ASN A 450 21.28 -12.50 -50.50
N ARG A 451 20.76 -12.29 -49.28
CA ARG A 451 21.47 -12.60 -48.04
C ARG A 451 20.51 -12.77 -46.86
N ALA A 452 20.44 -13.97 -46.34
CA ALA A 452 19.97 -14.25 -44.99
C ALA A 452 21.15 -14.65 -44.10
N ILE A 453 20.92 -14.72 -42.80
CA ILE A 453 21.92 -15.15 -41.83
C ILE A 453 21.36 -16.25 -40.94
N ILE A 454 22.21 -17.19 -40.57
CA ILE A 454 21.98 -18.07 -39.43
C ILE A 454 22.90 -17.60 -38.33
N ASP A 455 22.32 -17.29 -37.17
CA ASP A 455 23.03 -17.15 -35.92
C ASP A 455 23.07 -18.52 -35.23
N ARG A 456 24.28 -19.07 -35.09
CA ARG A 456 24.52 -20.41 -34.55
C ARG A 456 25.26 -20.33 -33.23
N GLU A 457 24.66 -20.93 -32.21
CA GLU A 457 25.23 -21.11 -30.88
C GLU A 457 26.16 -22.33 -30.87
N LEU A 458 27.43 -22.14 -30.50
CA LEU A 458 28.44 -23.18 -30.37
C LEU A 458 28.41 -23.84 -28.98
N GLU A 459 29.15 -24.94 -28.81
CA GLU A 459 29.19 -25.68 -27.52
C GLU A 459 29.70 -24.84 -26.34
N ASP A 460 30.53 -23.83 -26.61
CA ASP A 460 31.05 -22.88 -25.63
C ASP A 460 30.15 -21.66 -25.38
N LEU A 461 28.93 -21.68 -25.96
CA LEU A 461 27.94 -20.59 -25.94
C LEU A 461 28.37 -19.33 -26.71
N SER A 462 29.45 -19.39 -27.49
CA SER A 462 29.76 -18.33 -28.46
C SER A 462 28.87 -18.44 -29.69
N HIS A 463 28.75 -17.34 -30.44
CA HIS A 463 27.88 -17.25 -31.60
C HIS A 463 28.70 -17.05 -32.87
N GLU A 464 28.35 -17.78 -33.93
CA GLU A 464 28.86 -17.56 -35.28
C GLU A 464 27.75 -17.19 -36.26
N VAL A 465 28.10 -16.41 -37.27
CA VAL A 465 27.16 -15.97 -38.31
C VAL A 465 27.47 -16.68 -39.63
N ILE A 466 26.54 -17.53 -40.06
CA ILE A 466 26.61 -18.23 -41.35
C ILE A 466 25.76 -17.48 -42.37
N GLN A 467 26.35 -17.15 -43.52
CA GLN A 467 25.65 -16.45 -44.59
C GLN A 467 24.88 -17.44 -45.46
N VAL A 468 23.64 -17.09 -45.80
CA VAL A 468 22.75 -17.92 -46.61
C VAL A 468 22.32 -17.16 -47.86
N ASP A 469 22.67 -17.67 -49.04
CA ASP A 469 22.11 -17.20 -50.31
C ASP A 469 20.75 -17.87 -50.54
N VAL A 470 19.69 -17.20 -50.10
CA VAL A 470 18.32 -17.72 -50.17
C VAL A 470 17.86 -17.88 -51.62
N LYS A 471 18.23 -16.95 -52.50
CA LYS A 471 17.93 -17.01 -53.93
C LYS A 471 18.56 -18.24 -54.57
N GLY A 472 19.84 -18.46 -54.30
CA GLY A 472 20.56 -19.63 -54.81
C GLY A 472 20.03 -20.94 -54.24
N LEU A 473 19.65 -20.96 -52.95
CA LEU A 473 19.10 -22.12 -52.27
C LEU A 473 17.74 -22.57 -52.84
N LEU A 474 16.85 -21.62 -53.13
CA LEU A 474 15.54 -21.89 -53.71
C LEU A 474 15.64 -22.36 -55.16
N ASN A 475 16.53 -21.74 -55.95
CA ASN A 475 16.76 -22.08 -57.35
C ASN A 475 17.62 -23.34 -57.55
N GLY A 476 18.18 -23.91 -56.48
CA GLY A 476 19.02 -25.11 -56.54
C GLY A 476 20.45 -24.86 -57.04
N THR A 477 20.89 -23.60 -57.09
CA THR A 477 22.27 -23.22 -57.48
C THR A 477 23.21 -23.14 -56.28
N ALA A 478 22.69 -23.13 -55.05
CA ALA A 478 23.46 -23.23 -53.81
C ALA A 478 23.08 -24.49 -53.03
N ALA A 479 24.03 -25.07 -52.29
CA ALA A 479 23.80 -26.22 -51.43
C ALA A 479 22.94 -25.85 -50.21
N ASP A 480 22.14 -26.80 -49.73
CA ASP A 480 21.33 -26.63 -48.53
C ASP A 480 22.17 -26.75 -47.26
N ILE A 481 21.83 -25.97 -46.24
CA ILE A 481 22.62 -25.87 -45.01
C ILE A 481 21.94 -26.71 -43.92
N PRO A 482 22.67 -27.66 -43.29
CA PRO A 482 22.13 -28.42 -42.17
C PRO A 482 21.99 -27.52 -40.95
N LEU A 483 20.82 -27.60 -40.32
CA LEU A 483 20.49 -26.87 -39.11
C LEU A 483 21.00 -27.62 -37.87
N GLN A 484 21.45 -26.86 -36.88
CA GLN A 484 21.84 -27.35 -35.56
C GLN A 484 20.85 -26.85 -34.51
N LYS A 485 20.91 -27.48 -33.33
CA LYS A 485 20.11 -27.05 -32.18
C LYS A 485 20.42 -25.58 -31.88
N ASN A 486 19.38 -24.81 -31.62
CA ASN A 486 19.40 -23.37 -31.32
C ASN A 486 19.78 -22.46 -32.50
N ASP A 487 19.91 -22.97 -33.74
CA ASP A 487 20.08 -22.10 -34.90
C ASP A 487 18.90 -21.11 -35.04
N ILE A 488 19.22 -19.86 -35.30
CA ILE A 488 18.26 -18.79 -35.62
C ILE A 488 18.49 -18.33 -37.05
N LEU A 489 17.59 -18.70 -37.95
CA LEU A 489 17.58 -18.22 -39.32
C LEU A 489 16.83 -16.88 -39.41
N TYR A 490 17.55 -15.81 -39.72
CA TYR A 490 16.97 -14.50 -39.96
C TYR A 490 16.98 -14.14 -41.45
N ILE A 491 15.80 -13.91 -41.99
CA ILE A 491 15.58 -13.52 -43.39
C ILE A 491 15.08 -12.08 -43.40
N PRO A 492 15.91 -11.07 -43.71
CA PRO A 492 15.47 -9.68 -43.68
C PRO A 492 14.45 -9.38 -44.79
N SER A 493 13.60 -8.39 -44.56
CA SER A 493 12.81 -7.72 -45.58
C SER A 493 13.65 -6.70 -46.34
N ILE A 494 13.29 -6.40 -47.60
CA ILE A 494 13.82 -5.27 -48.35
C ILE A 494 13.52 -3.92 -47.68
N HIS A 495 12.52 -3.88 -46.79
CA HIS A 495 12.17 -2.69 -46.00
C HIS A 495 13.07 -2.55 -44.77
N ASP A 496 13.52 -3.64 -44.14
CA ASP A 496 14.45 -3.62 -42.99
C ASP A 496 15.80 -2.97 -43.34
N LEU A 497 16.14 -2.95 -44.63
CA LEU A 497 17.38 -2.39 -45.16
C LEU A 497 17.28 -0.89 -45.49
N LYS A 498 16.10 -0.28 -45.35
CA LYS A 498 15.85 1.14 -45.64
C LYS A 498 15.31 1.84 -44.40
N GLU A 499 15.67 3.10 -44.21
CA GLU A 499 15.02 3.94 -43.21
C GLU A 499 13.52 4.05 -43.56
N GLU A 500 12.66 3.81 -42.57
CA GLU A 500 11.22 3.91 -42.75
C GLU A 500 10.84 5.36 -43.12
N ALA A 501 10.29 5.54 -44.30
CA ALA A 501 9.94 6.85 -44.81
C ALA A 501 8.69 7.37 -44.07
N THR A 502 8.80 8.53 -43.43
CA THR A 502 7.71 9.15 -42.68
C THR A 502 7.48 10.58 -43.11
N LEU A 503 6.34 11.18 -42.75
CA LEU A 503 5.99 12.58 -42.94
C LEU A 503 5.57 13.14 -41.60
N THR A 504 5.85 14.40 -41.30
CA THR A 504 5.40 15.01 -40.03
C THR A 504 4.47 16.18 -40.31
N ILE A 505 3.37 16.28 -39.56
CA ILE A 505 2.43 17.41 -39.63
C ILE A 505 2.28 18.05 -38.26
N HIS A 506 2.41 19.38 -38.24
CA HIS A 506 2.40 20.20 -37.04
C HIS A 506 1.27 21.24 -37.07
N GLY A 507 0.87 21.68 -35.89
CA GLY A 507 -0.01 22.83 -35.70
C GLY A 507 -1.49 22.47 -35.63
N GLU A 508 -2.36 23.26 -36.26
CA GLU A 508 -3.81 23.24 -36.07
C GLU A 508 -4.52 22.15 -36.91
N VAL A 509 -4.14 20.89 -36.67
CA VAL A 509 -4.81 19.68 -37.16
C VAL A 509 -5.33 18.86 -35.99
N ALA A 510 -6.29 17.96 -36.22
CA ALA A 510 -6.88 17.19 -35.12
C ALA A 510 -5.85 16.28 -34.42
N ASN A 511 -4.97 15.63 -35.20
CA ASN A 511 -3.93 14.73 -34.70
C ASN A 511 -2.57 15.12 -35.30
N PRO A 512 -1.87 16.12 -34.74
CA PRO A 512 -0.51 16.44 -35.19
C PRO A 512 0.44 15.29 -34.81
N GLY A 513 1.40 14.99 -35.68
CA GLY A 513 2.31 13.86 -35.47
C GLY A 513 3.00 13.38 -36.73
N THR A 514 3.61 12.21 -36.63
CA THR A 514 4.35 11.57 -37.71
C THR A 514 3.53 10.44 -38.32
N TYR A 515 3.47 10.41 -39.65
CA TYR A 515 2.67 9.51 -40.46
C TYR A 515 3.57 8.74 -41.43
N LEU A 516 3.14 7.54 -41.82
CA LEU A 516 3.89 6.73 -42.79
C LEU A 516 3.79 7.35 -44.19
N TYR A 517 4.92 7.51 -44.85
CA TYR A 517 4.96 8.00 -46.23
C TYR A 517 4.47 6.91 -47.20
N SER A 518 3.62 7.30 -48.14
CA SER A 518 3.24 6.48 -49.30
C SER A 518 3.65 7.19 -50.59
N ASP A 519 3.97 6.42 -51.63
CA ASP A 519 4.36 7.01 -52.91
C ASP A 519 3.25 7.93 -53.47
N LYS A 520 3.62 9.13 -53.90
CA LYS A 520 2.74 10.18 -54.45
C LYS A 520 1.75 10.82 -53.45
N MET A 521 1.99 10.67 -52.14
CA MET A 521 1.16 11.30 -51.11
C MET A 521 1.18 12.83 -51.21
N THR A 522 0.01 13.45 -51.06
CA THR A 522 -0.17 14.92 -51.10
C THR A 522 -0.31 15.51 -49.68
N VAL A 523 -0.30 16.85 -49.58
CA VAL A 523 -0.55 17.53 -48.29
C VAL A 523 -1.97 17.28 -47.81
N GLU A 524 -2.93 17.21 -48.72
CA GLU A 524 -4.34 16.93 -48.48
C GLU A 524 -4.53 15.54 -47.88
N ASP A 525 -3.84 14.53 -48.42
CA ASP A 525 -3.85 13.17 -47.88
C ASP A 525 -3.31 13.15 -46.44
N LEU A 526 -2.23 13.90 -46.18
CA LEU A 526 -1.64 14.01 -44.85
C LEU A 526 -2.58 14.72 -43.85
N VAL A 527 -3.22 15.82 -44.28
CA VAL A 527 -4.21 16.54 -43.48
C VAL A 527 -5.43 15.64 -43.19
N LEU A 528 -5.86 14.84 -44.17
CA LEU A 528 -6.94 13.87 -44.00
C LEU A 528 -6.58 12.78 -42.98
N GLN A 529 -5.38 12.19 -43.08
CA GLN A 529 -4.88 11.22 -42.10
C GLN A 529 -4.74 11.83 -40.71
N ALA A 530 -4.39 13.12 -40.63
CA ALA A 530 -4.34 13.89 -39.40
C ALA A 530 -5.71 14.25 -38.82
N GLY A 531 -6.81 13.78 -39.42
CA GLY A 531 -8.18 14.02 -38.95
C GLY A 531 -8.75 15.39 -39.33
N GLY A 532 -8.15 16.06 -40.31
CA GLY A 532 -8.58 17.36 -40.81
C GLY A 532 -8.03 18.55 -40.02
N LEU A 533 -8.41 19.75 -40.48
CA LEU A 533 -8.01 21.03 -39.89
C LEU A 533 -8.90 21.37 -38.69
N LEU A 534 -8.31 21.96 -37.65
CA LEU A 534 -9.06 22.56 -36.56
C LEU A 534 -9.67 23.91 -36.99
N GLU A 535 -10.73 24.35 -36.31
CA GLU A 535 -11.39 25.65 -36.58
C GLU A 535 -10.41 26.84 -36.47
N ALA A 536 -9.38 26.69 -35.63
CA ALA A 536 -8.35 27.69 -35.42
C ALA A 536 -7.29 27.73 -36.53
N ALA A 537 -7.30 26.81 -37.48
CA ALA A 537 -6.28 26.70 -38.53
C ALA A 537 -6.30 27.89 -39.49
N ALA A 538 -5.12 28.36 -39.87
CA ALA A 538 -4.94 29.33 -40.93
C ALA A 538 -5.00 28.61 -42.28
N THR A 539 -6.02 28.92 -43.09
CA THR A 539 -6.14 28.37 -44.45
C THR A 539 -5.21 29.08 -45.43
N THR A 540 -4.67 30.24 -45.12
CA THR A 540 -3.86 31.05 -46.07
C THR A 540 -2.35 30.88 -45.90
N LYS A 541 -1.90 29.85 -45.17
CA LYS A 541 -0.47 29.66 -44.91
C LYS A 541 -0.14 28.24 -44.44
N VAL A 542 -0.04 27.32 -45.40
CA VAL A 542 0.52 25.98 -45.19
C VAL A 542 1.97 25.99 -45.64
N GLU A 543 2.90 25.65 -44.73
CA GLU A 543 4.33 25.57 -45.04
C GLU A 543 4.76 24.10 -45.11
N VAL A 544 5.48 23.71 -46.17
CA VAL A 544 6.12 22.40 -46.28
C VAL A 544 7.63 22.62 -46.27
N ALA A 545 8.32 22.03 -45.31
CA ALA A 545 9.78 22.04 -45.21
C ALA A 545 10.34 20.70 -45.67
N ARG A 546 11.19 20.74 -46.69
CA ARG A 546 11.84 19.57 -47.30
C ARG A 546 13.34 19.59 -47.03
N ARG A 547 13.87 18.48 -46.52
CA ARG A 547 15.31 18.32 -46.31
C ARG A 547 16.04 18.05 -47.62
N MET A 548 17.19 18.68 -47.83
CA MET A 548 18.06 18.39 -48.99
C MET A 548 18.77 17.05 -48.79
N LYS A 549 18.69 16.15 -49.78
CA LYS A 549 19.37 14.84 -49.75
C LYS A 549 20.28 14.68 -50.96
N ASP A 550 21.59 14.63 -50.73
CA ASP A 550 22.55 14.17 -51.72
C ASP A 550 23.48 13.12 -51.10
N THR A 551 23.08 11.85 -51.23
CA THR A 551 23.81 10.70 -50.66
C THR A 551 25.12 10.39 -51.39
N LYS A 552 25.43 11.10 -52.49
CA LYS A 552 26.66 10.93 -53.27
C LYS A 552 27.50 12.21 -53.32
N SER A 553 27.08 13.26 -52.61
CA SER A 553 27.80 14.52 -52.59
C SER A 553 29.18 14.34 -51.99
N THR A 554 30.18 14.90 -52.66
CA THR A 554 31.55 15.02 -52.15
C THR A 554 31.88 16.47 -51.77
N SER A 555 30.91 17.39 -51.87
CA SER A 555 31.03 18.81 -51.55
C SER A 555 30.08 19.24 -50.42
N PHE A 556 30.44 20.33 -49.73
CA PHE A 556 29.65 20.89 -48.63
C PHE A 556 28.54 21.80 -49.17
N SER A 557 27.30 21.60 -48.73
CA SER A 557 26.15 22.49 -49.01
C SER A 557 25.87 23.41 -47.82
N THR A 558 25.70 24.71 -48.08
CA THR A 558 25.23 25.69 -47.08
C THR A 558 23.71 25.75 -46.95
N THR A 559 22.97 25.07 -47.85
CA THR A 559 21.51 24.98 -47.82
C THR A 559 21.07 23.71 -47.11
N VAL A 560 20.31 23.87 -46.02
CA VAL A 560 19.85 22.77 -45.15
C VAL A 560 18.50 22.18 -45.61
N GLY A 561 17.66 22.99 -46.27
CA GLY A 561 16.33 22.57 -46.73
C GLY A 561 15.68 23.57 -47.69
N GLN A 562 14.56 23.17 -48.27
CA GLN A 562 13.68 23.97 -49.13
C GLN A 562 12.33 24.17 -48.43
N ASN A 563 11.76 25.37 -48.54
CA ASN A 563 10.46 25.68 -47.96
C ASN A 563 9.47 26.03 -49.08
N PHE A 564 8.31 25.38 -49.05
CA PHE A 564 7.18 25.65 -49.94
C PHE A 564 6.04 26.24 -49.12
N SER A 565 5.29 27.19 -49.69
CA SER A 565 4.16 27.83 -49.02
C SER A 565 2.95 27.81 -49.94
N PHE A 566 1.81 27.41 -49.39
CA PHE A 566 0.56 27.24 -50.14
C PHE A 566 -0.64 27.82 -49.37
N ASP A 567 -1.70 28.13 -50.11
CA ASP A 567 -3.02 28.42 -49.56
C ASP A 567 -3.90 27.17 -49.63
N LEU A 568 -4.88 27.06 -48.73
CA LEU A 568 -5.91 26.04 -48.69
C LEU A 568 -7.27 26.68 -48.96
N LYS A 569 -8.04 26.10 -49.86
CA LYS A 569 -9.46 26.42 -50.06
C LYS A 569 -10.26 25.13 -50.04
N ASP A 570 -11.29 25.08 -49.18
CA ASP A 570 -12.13 23.88 -49.00
C ASP A 570 -11.32 22.61 -48.65
N GLY A 571 -10.17 22.77 -47.98
CA GLY A 571 -9.27 21.68 -47.60
C GLY A 571 -8.31 21.20 -48.69
N LEU A 572 -8.29 21.85 -49.86
CA LEU A 572 -7.40 21.56 -50.99
C LEU A 572 -6.36 22.67 -51.19
N LEU A 573 -5.14 22.33 -51.59
CA LEU A 573 -4.11 23.31 -51.90
C LEU A 573 -4.47 24.10 -53.15
N VAL A 574 -4.40 25.43 -53.05
CA VAL A 574 -4.66 26.38 -54.13
C VAL A 574 -3.44 27.28 -54.31
N GLY A 575 -3.04 27.48 -55.56
CA GLY A 575 -1.89 28.32 -55.93
C GLY A 575 -1.19 27.80 -57.19
N GLU A 576 -0.25 28.58 -57.72
CA GLU A 576 0.57 28.15 -58.86
C GLU A 576 1.52 27.02 -58.41
N GLY A 577 1.45 25.86 -59.06
CA GLY A 577 2.25 24.67 -58.71
C GLY A 577 1.65 23.74 -57.64
N SER A 578 0.42 23.99 -57.16
CA SER A 578 -0.22 23.15 -56.14
C SER A 578 -0.77 21.81 -56.65
N GLN A 579 -1.17 21.72 -57.93
CA GLN A 579 -1.85 20.53 -58.48
C GLN A 579 -0.93 19.31 -58.69
N ASP A 580 0.38 19.52 -58.77
CA ASP A 580 1.39 18.46 -58.99
C ASP A 580 2.36 18.31 -57.81
N PHE A 581 2.07 18.94 -56.66
CA PHE A 581 2.97 18.90 -55.51
C PHE A 581 2.78 17.62 -54.69
N HIS A 582 3.75 16.71 -54.79
CA HIS A 582 3.82 15.52 -53.95
C HIS A 582 4.82 15.73 -52.82
N LEU A 583 4.46 15.22 -51.64
CA LEU A 583 5.36 15.13 -50.51
C LEU A 583 6.48 14.14 -50.81
N GLU A 584 7.65 14.40 -50.25
CA GLU A 584 8.78 13.47 -50.25
C GLU A 584 8.99 12.89 -48.85
N PRO A 585 9.66 11.73 -48.73
CA PRO A 585 10.00 11.19 -47.43
C PRO A 585 10.65 12.25 -46.53
N PHE A 586 10.14 12.34 -45.32
CA PHE A 586 10.58 13.21 -44.22
C PHE A 586 10.32 14.70 -44.41
N ASP A 587 9.38 15.05 -45.29
CA ASP A 587 8.83 16.40 -45.33
C ASP A 587 8.06 16.71 -44.04
N GLU A 588 8.16 17.96 -43.60
CA GLU A 588 7.41 18.51 -42.46
C GLU A 588 6.40 19.54 -42.93
N VAL A 589 5.12 19.32 -42.61
CA VAL A 589 4.00 20.20 -42.96
C VAL A 589 3.56 20.99 -41.73
N TYR A 590 3.44 22.31 -41.84
CA TYR A 590 3.05 23.20 -40.76
C TYR A 590 1.73 23.89 -41.07
N ILE A 591 0.71 23.58 -40.27
CA ILE A 591 -0.60 24.22 -40.30
C ILE A 591 -0.66 25.25 -39.18
N ARG A 592 -0.48 26.54 -39.50
CA ARG A 592 -0.41 27.59 -38.49
C ARG A 592 -1.78 27.93 -37.90
N LYS A 593 -1.80 28.53 -36.71
CA LYS A 593 -3.01 29.12 -36.13
C LYS A 593 -3.37 30.44 -36.78
N SER A 594 -4.64 30.63 -37.10
CA SER A 594 -5.21 31.88 -37.57
C SER A 594 -5.03 32.98 -36.52
N PRO A 595 -4.35 34.09 -36.84
CA PRO A 595 -4.13 35.20 -35.89
C PRO A 595 -5.43 35.86 -35.39
N SER A 596 -6.51 35.74 -36.16
CA SER A 596 -7.83 36.30 -35.84
C SER A 596 -8.72 35.35 -35.03
N TYR A 597 -8.27 34.11 -34.78
CA TYR A 597 -9.05 33.12 -34.04
C TYR A 597 -8.84 33.25 -32.52
N PHE A 598 -9.91 33.61 -31.82
CA PHE A 598 -9.97 33.62 -30.37
C PHE A 598 -11.16 32.77 -29.91
N LYS A 599 -10.93 31.89 -28.92
CA LYS A 599 -12.03 31.17 -28.27
C LYS A 599 -12.93 32.16 -27.54
N GLN A 600 -14.22 31.88 -27.49
CA GLN A 600 -15.17 32.68 -26.72
C GLN A 600 -14.72 32.76 -25.25
N GLN A 601 -14.66 33.98 -24.73
CA GLN A 601 -14.26 34.27 -23.35
C GLN A 601 -15.45 34.79 -22.54
N ASN A 602 -15.61 34.36 -21.30
CA ASN A 602 -16.71 34.70 -20.41
C ASN A 602 -16.23 35.28 -19.07
N VAL A 603 -17.04 36.19 -18.53
CA VAL A 603 -16.89 36.79 -17.19
C VAL A 603 -18.20 36.68 -16.42
N MET A 604 -18.14 36.68 -15.10
CA MET A 604 -19.32 36.56 -14.25
C MET A 604 -19.59 37.86 -13.48
N VAL A 605 -20.86 38.26 -13.39
CA VAL A 605 -21.32 39.32 -12.49
C VAL A 605 -22.30 38.74 -11.48
N GLY A 606 -22.06 38.99 -10.20
CA GLY A 606 -22.93 38.53 -9.11
C GLY A 606 -23.22 39.60 -8.07
N GLY A 607 -24.24 39.35 -7.26
CA GLY A 607 -24.73 40.25 -6.22
C GLY A 607 -25.79 41.23 -6.73
N GLU A 608 -25.74 42.47 -6.25
CA GLU A 608 -26.74 43.52 -6.44
C GLU A 608 -26.64 44.23 -7.80
N VAL A 609 -26.91 43.46 -8.86
CA VAL A 609 -27.03 43.92 -10.25
C VAL A 609 -28.37 43.48 -10.84
N LEU A 610 -28.86 44.18 -11.86
CA LEU A 610 -30.19 43.90 -12.41
C LEU A 610 -30.30 42.47 -12.99
N PHE A 611 -29.26 42.04 -13.72
CA PHE A 611 -29.13 40.69 -14.25
C PHE A 611 -27.77 40.10 -13.86
N SER A 612 -27.75 39.21 -12.87
CA SER A 612 -26.56 38.44 -12.51
C SER A 612 -26.38 37.25 -13.45
N GLY A 613 -25.14 36.91 -13.79
CA GLY A 613 -24.85 35.75 -14.64
C GLY A 613 -23.52 35.84 -15.37
N ASN A 614 -23.34 34.95 -16.35
CA ASN A 614 -22.18 34.91 -17.22
C ASN A 614 -22.40 35.74 -18.47
N TYR A 615 -21.41 36.56 -18.82
CA TYR A 615 -21.41 37.43 -19.99
C TYR A 615 -20.20 37.12 -20.86
N ALA A 616 -20.44 36.92 -22.15
CA ALA A 616 -19.36 36.77 -23.11
C ALA A 616 -18.68 38.13 -23.38
N LEU A 617 -17.36 38.13 -23.38
CA LEU A 617 -16.55 39.28 -23.79
C LEU A 617 -16.67 39.45 -25.30
N SER A 618 -17.11 40.64 -25.73
CA SER A 618 -17.28 40.98 -27.14
C SER A 618 -16.03 41.59 -27.76
N LYS A 619 -15.11 42.08 -26.92
CA LYS A 619 -13.83 42.69 -27.32
C LYS A 619 -12.76 42.38 -26.27
N LYS A 620 -11.50 42.26 -26.69
CA LYS A 620 -10.37 41.92 -25.80
C LYS A 620 -10.12 42.94 -24.68
N ASN A 621 -10.57 44.18 -24.86
CA ASN A 621 -10.38 45.29 -23.92
C ASN A 621 -11.68 45.71 -23.22
N GLU A 622 -12.62 44.80 -23.06
CA GLU A 622 -13.87 45.07 -22.34
C GLU A 622 -13.62 45.34 -20.85
N ARG A 623 -14.34 46.31 -20.29
CA ARG A 623 -14.07 46.87 -18.96
C ARG A 623 -15.22 46.67 -17.96
N LEU A 624 -14.98 47.01 -16.69
CA LEU A 624 -15.96 46.90 -15.61
C LEU A 624 -17.27 47.66 -15.93
N SER A 625 -17.19 48.87 -16.49
CA SER A 625 -18.38 49.64 -16.85
C SER A 625 -19.19 48.98 -17.97
N ASP A 626 -18.52 48.40 -18.96
CA ASP A 626 -19.16 47.67 -20.07
C ASP A 626 -19.95 46.46 -19.53
N LEU A 627 -19.33 45.73 -18.60
CA LEU A 627 -19.94 44.55 -17.97
C LEU A 627 -21.15 44.91 -17.10
N ILE A 628 -21.07 45.98 -16.31
CA ILE A 628 -22.23 46.45 -15.52
C ILE A 628 -23.34 46.97 -16.44
N ALA A 629 -23.02 47.63 -17.54
CA ALA A 629 -24.01 48.04 -18.54
C ALA A 629 -24.72 46.82 -19.16
N LYS A 630 -23.98 45.76 -19.51
CA LYS A 630 -24.54 44.48 -19.97
C LYS A 630 -25.42 43.80 -18.92
N ALA A 631 -25.06 43.94 -17.65
CA ALA A 631 -25.85 43.45 -16.52
C ALA A 631 -27.10 44.30 -16.22
N GLY A 632 -27.37 45.36 -16.99
CA GLY A 632 -28.52 46.23 -16.80
C GLY A 632 -28.35 47.26 -15.66
N GLY A 633 -27.12 47.48 -15.19
CA GLY A 633 -26.81 48.37 -14.08
C GLY A 633 -26.84 47.68 -12.71
N VAL A 634 -26.59 48.48 -11.67
CA VAL A 634 -26.65 48.04 -10.26
C VAL A 634 -28.07 48.27 -9.68
N THR A 635 -28.49 47.46 -8.72
CA THR A 635 -29.80 47.63 -8.04
C THR A 635 -29.77 48.83 -7.06
N PRO A 636 -30.93 49.34 -6.60
CA PRO A 636 -30.97 50.44 -5.61
C PRO A 636 -30.29 50.13 -4.28
N ASP A 637 -30.27 48.86 -3.88
CA ASP A 637 -29.69 48.38 -2.61
C ASP A 637 -28.18 48.06 -2.73
N ALA A 638 -27.62 48.21 -3.93
CA ALA A 638 -26.23 47.91 -4.24
C ALA A 638 -25.25 48.84 -3.53
N TYR A 639 -24.27 48.25 -2.84
CA TYR A 639 -23.13 48.98 -2.29
C TYR A 639 -21.95 48.98 -3.26
N ILE A 640 -21.99 49.90 -4.22
CA ILE A 640 -20.99 50.05 -5.30
C ILE A 640 -19.55 50.16 -4.75
N LYS A 641 -19.35 50.85 -3.62
CA LYS A 641 -18.02 50.97 -2.99
C LYS A 641 -17.47 49.66 -2.45
N GLY A 642 -18.34 48.69 -2.17
CA GLY A 642 -17.97 47.35 -1.71
C GLY A 642 -17.72 46.36 -2.84
N ALA A 643 -17.88 46.77 -4.10
CA ALA A 643 -17.67 45.88 -5.23
C ALA A 643 -16.23 45.37 -5.28
N ARG A 644 -16.06 44.08 -5.56
CA ARG A 644 -14.74 43.43 -5.67
C ARG A 644 -14.65 42.61 -6.94
N LEU A 645 -13.47 42.59 -7.54
CA LEU A 645 -13.15 41.67 -8.61
C LEU A 645 -12.37 40.49 -8.04
N ILE A 646 -12.74 39.28 -8.44
CA ILE A 646 -11.98 38.06 -8.17
C ILE A 646 -11.41 37.60 -9.50
N ARG A 647 -10.09 37.46 -9.56
CA ARG A 647 -9.35 37.13 -10.78
C ARG A 647 -8.55 35.85 -10.56
N ARG A 648 -8.55 34.98 -11.57
CA ARG A 648 -7.68 33.80 -11.62
C ARG A 648 -6.27 34.21 -12.03
N MET A 649 -5.26 33.69 -11.33
CA MET A 649 -3.86 33.88 -11.71
C MET A 649 -3.58 33.22 -13.05
N THR A 650 -2.80 33.89 -13.89
CA THR A 650 -2.20 33.23 -15.06
C THR A 650 -1.12 32.25 -14.61
N GLU A 651 -0.76 31.28 -15.45
CA GLU A 651 0.33 30.34 -15.12
C GLU A 651 1.65 31.07 -14.79
N GLU A 652 1.93 32.18 -15.46
CA GLU A 652 3.10 33.01 -15.16
C GLU A 652 3.00 33.71 -13.80
N GLU A 653 1.84 34.29 -13.47
CA GLU A 653 1.59 34.92 -12.16
C GLU A 653 1.71 33.88 -11.04
N PHE A 654 1.21 32.67 -11.27
CA PHE A 654 1.31 31.55 -10.34
C PHE A 654 2.76 31.10 -10.12
N ARG A 655 3.54 30.88 -11.19
CA ARG A 655 4.97 30.53 -11.09
C ARG A 655 5.77 31.59 -10.34
N ARG A 656 5.54 32.87 -10.62
CA ARG A 656 6.19 33.97 -9.89
C ARG A 656 5.86 33.96 -8.39
N LYS A 657 4.62 33.65 -8.02
CA LYS A 657 4.20 33.51 -6.63
C LYS A 657 4.91 32.33 -5.95
N GLU A 658 5.02 31.18 -6.62
CA GLU A 658 5.75 30.02 -6.12
C GLU A 658 7.24 30.32 -5.90
N ASP A 659 7.89 30.96 -6.88
CA ASP A 659 9.31 31.30 -6.77
C ASP A 659 9.56 32.33 -5.66
N ALA A 660 8.69 33.32 -5.49
CA ALA A 660 8.75 34.26 -4.38
C ALA A 660 8.60 33.57 -3.01
N LEU A 661 7.74 32.55 -2.91
CA LEU A 661 7.58 31.74 -1.70
C LEU A 661 8.82 30.90 -1.42
N ARG A 662 9.41 30.27 -2.45
CA ARG A 662 10.67 29.51 -2.32
C ARG A 662 11.82 30.40 -1.85
N MET A 663 11.96 31.60 -2.43
CA MET A 663 12.97 32.57 -2.01
C MET A 663 12.76 33.07 -0.57
N ALA A 664 11.51 33.32 -0.17
CA ALA A 664 11.18 33.72 1.20
C ALA A 664 11.49 32.62 2.23
N GLN A 665 11.36 31.34 1.86
CA GLN A 665 11.72 30.20 2.71
C GLN A 665 13.23 30.01 2.88
N ALA A 666 14.03 30.38 1.88
CA ALA A 666 15.50 30.26 1.93
C ALA A 666 16.19 31.31 2.82
N GLY A 667 15.49 32.37 3.24
CA GLY A 667 16.04 33.54 3.94
C GLY A 667 16.28 33.44 5.46
N GLY A 668 16.14 32.26 6.09
CA GLY A 668 16.63 31.99 7.45
C GLY A 668 15.99 32.73 8.64
N GLY A 669 14.97 33.58 8.45
CA GLY A 669 14.22 34.21 9.53
C GLY A 669 12.94 33.45 9.88
N ASP A 670 12.82 32.97 11.13
CA ASP A 670 11.64 32.35 11.76
C ASP A 670 10.70 31.56 10.82
N SER A 671 10.86 30.24 10.78
CA SER A 671 10.10 29.28 9.96
C SER A 671 8.60 29.15 10.29
N ILE A 672 7.98 30.16 10.91
CA ILE A 672 6.57 30.14 11.32
C ILE A 672 5.83 31.31 10.68
N SER A 673 5.50 31.17 9.38
CA SER A 673 4.18 31.57 8.83
C SER A 673 4.00 31.31 7.33
N VAL A 674 4.89 30.58 6.63
CA VAL A 674 4.63 30.27 5.19
C VAL A 674 3.60 29.14 5.03
N LYS A 675 3.51 28.22 6.01
CA LYS A 675 2.54 27.10 6.03
C LYS A 675 1.05 27.50 6.15
N ARG A 676 0.73 28.79 6.24
CA ARG A 676 -0.65 29.33 6.32
C ARG A 676 -1.06 30.20 5.13
N LEU A 677 -0.20 30.41 4.13
CA LEU A 677 -0.65 31.11 2.93
C LEU A 677 -1.46 30.15 2.08
N ASP A 678 -2.76 30.38 2.03
CA ASP A 678 -3.69 29.68 1.16
C ASP A 678 -3.25 29.92 -0.31
N LEU A 679 -2.89 28.84 -1.00
CA LEU A 679 -2.52 28.88 -2.42
C LEU A 679 -3.79 28.83 -3.27
N SER A 680 -4.70 29.77 -3.06
CA SER A 680 -5.83 29.92 -3.97
C SER A 680 -5.34 30.37 -5.34
N ASP A 681 -5.86 29.73 -6.39
CA ASP A 681 -5.66 30.10 -7.80
C ASP A 681 -6.28 31.45 -8.15
N THR A 682 -7.12 31.99 -7.24
CA THR A 682 -7.79 33.27 -7.38
C THR A 682 -7.31 34.25 -6.33
N TYR A 683 -7.33 35.54 -6.68
CA TYR A 683 -7.06 36.64 -5.77
C TYR A 683 -8.08 37.75 -5.98
N SER A 684 -8.31 38.54 -4.93
CA SER A 684 -9.18 39.72 -5.04
C SER A 684 -8.36 40.92 -5.51
N VAL A 685 -8.88 41.62 -6.52
CA VAL A 685 -8.37 42.90 -6.97
C VAL A 685 -9.24 44.00 -6.37
N GLY A 686 -8.61 44.91 -5.62
CA GLY A 686 -9.29 46.08 -5.09
C GLY A 686 -9.68 47.02 -6.23
N ILE A 687 -10.98 47.26 -6.40
CA ILE A 687 -11.53 48.12 -7.45
C ILE A 687 -12.30 49.30 -6.84
N ASN A 688 -12.41 50.38 -7.62
CA ASN A 688 -13.30 51.51 -7.32
C ASN A 688 -14.40 51.58 -8.38
N LEU A 689 -15.40 50.70 -8.26
CA LEU A 689 -16.47 50.61 -9.26
C LEU A 689 -17.25 51.92 -9.40
N GLY A 690 -17.40 52.70 -8.32
CA GLY A 690 -18.12 53.97 -8.37
C GLY A 690 -17.40 55.04 -9.19
N GLU A 691 -16.08 54.98 -9.27
CA GLU A 691 -15.28 55.84 -10.14
C GLU A 691 -15.27 55.32 -11.58
N ALA A 692 -15.17 54.00 -11.76
CA ALA A 692 -15.27 53.35 -13.07
C ALA A 692 -16.59 53.68 -13.79
N LEU A 693 -17.72 53.65 -13.09
CA LEU A 693 -19.03 53.95 -13.66
C LEU A 693 -19.24 55.45 -13.96
N LYS A 694 -18.58 56.34 -13.21
CA LYS A 694 -18.66 57.80 -13.43
C LYS A 694 -17.76 58.25 -14.56
N ASN A 695 -16.59 57.64 -14.69
CA ASN A 695 -15.59 57.94 -15.70
C ASN A 695 -15.20 56.66 -16.46
N PRO A 696 -16.06 56.15 -17.37
CA PRO A 696 -15.74 55.00 -18.20
C PRO A 696 -14.43 55.20 -18.97
N GLY A 697 -13.60 54.14 -19.04
CA GLY A 697 -12.28 54.18 -19.68
C GLY A 697 -11.13 54.74 -18.85
N SER A 698 -11.40 55.25 -17.63
CA SER A 698 -10.35 55.66 -16.68
C SER A 698 -9.54 54.46 -16.15
N ASP A 699 -8.45 54.74 -15.41
CA ASP A 699 -7.65 53.69 -14.74
C ASP A 699 -8.46 52.91 -13.69
N ALA A 700 -9.52 53.51 -13.15
CA ALA A 700 -10.45 52.84 -12.24
C ALA A 700 -11.36 51.83 -12.98
N ASP A 701 -11.58 52.02 -14.28
CA ASP A 701 -12.38 51.16 -15.13
C ASP A 701 -11.53 50.03 -15.74
N MET A 702 -11.16 49.08 -14.89
CA MET A 702 -10.21 48.04 -15.23
C MET A 702 -10.69 47.10 -16.36
N VAL A 703 -9.73 46.64 -17.18
CA VAL A 703 -9.97 45.65 -18.23
C VAL A 703 -10.18 44.26 -17.63
N LEU A 704 -11.20 43.57 -18.13
CA LEU A 704 -11.61 42.24 -17.74
C LEU A 704 -10.79 41.15 -18.46
N ARG A 705 -10.69 39.98 -17.83
CA ARG A 705 -10.03 38.78 -18.33
C ARG A 705 -10.98 37.60 -18.24
N GLU A 706 -10.68 36.56 -19.02
CA GLU A 706 -11.37 35.28 -18.93
C GLU A 706 -11.47 34.77 -17.49
N GLY A 707 -12.68 34.42 -17.06
CA GLY A 707 -12.96 33.87 -15.74
C GLY A 707 -12.97 34.90 -14.60
N ASP A 708 -12.88 36.21 -14.90
CA ASP A 708 -13.07 37.25 -13.89
C ASP A 708 -14.50 37.20 -13.31
N VAL A 709 -14.61 37.39 -11.99
CA VAL A 709 -15.89 37.47 -11.27
C VAL A 709 -16.00 38.82 -10.58
N LEU A 710 -16.93 39.66 -11.05
CA LEU A 710 -17.29 40.92 -10.41
C LEU A 710 -18.44 40.68 -9.42
N PHE A 711 -18.20 40.96 -8.15
CA PHE A 711 -19.22 40.83 -7.10
C PHE A 711 -19.57 42.19 -6.51
N VAL A 712 -20.85 42.59 -6.62
CA VAL A 712 -21.39 43.83 -6.06
C VAL A 712 -22.24 43.50 -4.83
N PRO A 713 -21.81 43.80 -3.60
CA PRO A 713 -22.58 43.44 -2.40
C PRO A 713 -23.76 44.38 -2.14
N GLU A 714 -24.68 43.95 -1.29
CA GLU A 714 -25.75 44.78 -0.71
C GLU A 714 -25.19 45.76 0.33
N TYR A 715 -25.87 46.90 0.50
CA TYR A 715 -25.55 47.88 1.54
C TYR A 715 -25.84 47.34 2.95
N VAL A 716 -24.77 47.15 3.73
CA VAL A 716 -24.86 46.78 5.14
C VAL A 716 -24.51 47.97 6.04
N SER A 717 -25.41 48.29 6.97
CA SER A 717 -25.27 49.45 7.88
C SER A 717 -24.45 49.16 9.14
N THR A 718 -23.64 48.10 9.16
CA THR A 718 -22.90 47.64 10.35
C THR A 718 -21.39 47.62 10.14
N VAL A 719 -20.63 47.72 11.23
CA VAL A 719 -19.17 47.54 11.28
C VAL A 719 -18.86 46.34 12.16
N LYS A 720 -18.04 45.42 11.65
CA LYS A 720 -17.61 44.23 12.40
C LYS A 720 -16.30 44.53 13.13
N ILE A 721 -16.18 44.15 14.39
CA ILE A 721 -15.01 44.38 15.23
C ILE A 721 -14.47 43.05 15.72
N ASN A 722 -13.26 42.70 15.30
CA ASN A 722 -12.63 41.41 15.53
C ASN A 722 -11.19 41.55 16.06
N GLY A 723 -10.68 40.46 16.65
CA GLY A 723 -9.32 40.37 17.19
C GLY A 723 -9.22 40.66 18.69
N ALA A 724 -8.11 41.26 19.12
CA ALA A 724 -7.75 41.53 20.53
C ALA A 724 -8.53 42.74 21.11
N VAL A 725 -9.85 42.63 21.15
CA VAL A 725 -10.78 43.53 21.86
C VAL A 725 -11.39 42.80 23.05
N MET A 726 -12.01 43.52 23.98
CA MET A 726 -12.61 42.90 25.18
C MET A 726 -13.76 41.96 24.81
N TYR A 727 -14.57 42.33 23.82
CA TYR A 727 -15.65 41.49 23.30
C TYR A 727 -15.84 41.73 21.78
N PRO A 728 -15.43 40.79 20.91
CA PRO A 728 -15.69 40.88 19.47
C PRO A 728 -17.20 40.94 19.18
N ASN A 729 -17.62 41.96 18.45
CA ASN A 729 -19.02 42.17 18.11
C ASN A 729 -19.20 42.94 16.79
N THR A 730 -20.44 42.97 16.31
CA THR A 730 -20.86 43.78 15.17
C THR A 730 -21.75 44.91 15.67
N VAL A 731 -21.47 46.14 15.27
CA VAL A 731 -22.16 47.33 15.78
C VAL A 731 -22.69 48.18 14.63
N LEU A 732 -23.72 48.98 14.89
CA LEU A 732 -24.27 49.88 13.88
C LEU A 732 -23.22 50.92 13.45
N TYR A 733 -23.06 51.10 12.14
CA TYR A 733 -22.23 52.14 11.56
C TYR A 733 -22.82 53.51 11.89
N LYS A 734 -22.00 54.39 12.44
CA LYS A 734 -22.32 55.79 12.68
C LYS A 734 -21.32 56.69 11.98
N LYS A 735 -21.83 57.51 11.07
CA LYS A 735 -21.02 58.38 10.20
C LYS A 735 -20.19 59.36 11.03
N GLY A 736 -18.88 59.43 10.74
CA GLY A 736 -17.95 60.37 11.37
C GLY A 736 -17.40 59.95 12.74
N GLU A 737 -17.85 58.82 13.27
CA GLU A 737 -17.29 58.26 14.50
C GLU A 737 -15.88 57.71 14.28
N SER A 738 -15.04 57.87 15.30
CA SER A 738 -13.63 57.45 15.24
C SER A 738 -13.44 55.98 15.62
N LEU A 739 -12.29 55.39 15.30
CA LEU A 739 -11.90 54.06 15.78
C LEU A 739 -12.14 53.87 17.29
N LYS A 740 -11.89 54.90 18.10
CA LYS A 740 -12.09 54.83 19.56
C LYS A 740 -13.54 54.53 19.94
N TYR A 741 -14.51 55.08 19.21
CA TYR A 741 -15.93 54.82 19.42
C TYR A 741 -16.23 53.33 19.25
N TYR A 742 -15.85 52.75 18.10
CA TYR A 742 -16.10 51.35 17.78
C TYR A 742 -15.38 50.40 18.74
N ILE A 743 -14.11 50.67 19.08
CA ILE A 743 -13.38 49.85 20.05
C ILE A 743 -14.03 49.93 21.44
N ASN A 744 -14.57 51.07 21.86
CA ASN A 744 -15.29 51.18 23.12
C ASN A 744 -16.61 50.40 23.11
N GLN A 745 -17.32 50.34 21.98
CA GLN A 745 -18.51 49.48 21.82
C GLN A 745 -18.18 47.98 21.92
N ALA A 746 -16.92 47.59 21.64
CA ALA A 746 -16.40 46.26 21.88
C ALA A 746 -15.82 46.07 23.31
N GLY A 747 -16.17 46.96 24.25
CA GLY A 747 -15.67 46.94 25.64
C GLY A 747 -14.24 47.47 25.82
N GLY A 748 -13.63 48.02 24.77
CA GLY A 748 -12.25 48.49 24.77
C GLY A 748 -11.26 47.50 24.15
N PHE A 749 -9.99 47.88 24.14
CA PHE A 749 -8.91 46.99 23.71
C PHE A 749 -8.65 45.89 24.74
N GLY A 750 -8.43 44.65 24.28
CA GLY A 750 -7.95 43.57 25.13
C GLY A 750 -6.57 43.85 25.72
N ASN A 751 -6.22 43.16 26.81
CA ASN A 751 -4.95 43.36 27.52
C ASN A 751 -3.71 43.09 26.64
N ASP A 752 -3.84 42.15 25.71
CA ASP A 752 -2.84 41.75 24.74
C ASP A 752 -2.93 42.52 23.41
N ALA A 753 -3.77 43.56 23.26
CA ALA A 753 -3.94 44.24 21.97
C ALA A 753 -2.71 45.04 21.49
N LYS A 754 -2.33 44.91 20.21
CA LYS A 754 -1.40 45.84 19.51
C LYS A 754 -2.17 47.12 19.10
N LYS A 755 -2.48 47.98 20.09
CA LYS A 755 -3.30 49.22 19.95
C LYS A 755 -2.88 50.18 18.82
N ARG A 756 -1.63 50.15 18.35
CA ARG A 756 -1.08 51.03 17.29
C ARG A 756 -1.03 50.38 15.89
N LYS A 757 -1.51 49.13 15.74
CA LYS A 757 -1.48 48.37 14.47
C LYS A 757 -2.87 47.84 14.12
N VAL A 758 -3.92 48.63 14.31
CA VAL A 758 -5.29 48.24 13.92
C VAL A 758 -5.46 48.39 12.41
N TYR A 759 -6.12 47.43 11.77
CA TYR A 759 -6.40 47.44 10.33
C TYR A 759 -7.91 47.40 10.08
N VAL A 760 -8.33 47.93 8.94
CA VAL A 760 -9.70 47.80 8.42
C VAL A 760 -9.63 47.03 7.11
N ILE A 761 -10.47 46.01 6.99
CA ILE A 761 -10.76 45.33 5.73
C ILE A 761 -12.08 45.89 5.21
N TYR A 762 -12.06 46.52 4.04
CA TYR A 762 -13.26 47.01 3.37
C TYR A 762 -13.93 45.90 2.57
N MET A 763 -15.22 46.05 2.24
CA MET A 763 -15.97 45.05 1.48
C MET A 763 -15.38 44.77 0.08
N ASN A 764 -14.74 45.78 -0.53
CA ASN A 764 -14.02 45.63 -1.80
C ASN A 764 -12.70 44.84 -1.70
N GLY A 765 -12.37 44.29 -0.52
CA GLY A 765 -11.16 43.50 -0.27
C GLY A 765 -9.90 44.30 0.04
N THR A 766 -9.96 45.63 -0.05
CA THR A 766 -8.79 46.47 0.29
C THR A 766 -8.57 46.54 1.80
N VAL A 767 -7.29 46.63 2.21
CA VAL A 767 -6.89 46.69 3.62
C VAL A 767 -6.18 48.01 3.89
N SER A 768 -6.61 48.74 4.93
CA SER A 768 -5.99 50.00 5.34
C SER A 768 -5.61 50.01 6.82
N ARG A 769 -4.45 50.56 7.15
CA ARG A 769 -4.01 50.73 8.55
C ARG A 769 -4.61 52.00 9.13
N LEU A 770 -5.29 51.88 10.27
CA LEU A 770 -5.84 53.02 10.98
C LEU A 770 -4.77 53.70 11.85
N LYS A 771 -4.52 54.99 11.59
CA LYS A 771 -3.73 55.87 12.46
C LYS A 771 -4.66 56.59 13.45
N ALA A 772 -4.19 56.82 14.68
CA ALA A 772 -4.95 57.53 15.70
C ALA A 772 -5.34 58.94 15.20
N GLY A 773 -6.66 59.22 15.13
CA GLY A 773 -7.21 60.51 14.70
C GLY A 773 -7.89 60.54 13.32
N ASN A 774 -7.79 59.48 12.50
CA ASN A 774 -8.45 59.46 11.19
C ASN A 774 -9.95 59.11 11.30
N LYS A 775 -10.82 60.13 11.30
CA LYS A 775 -12.29 59.99 11.41
C LYS A 775 -12.98 59.48 10.14
N LYS A 776 -12.28 59.42 8.99
CA LYS A 776 -12.86 59.08 7.67
C LYS A 776 -12.57 57.65 7.19
N ALA A 777 -11.94 56.82 8.01
CA ALA A 777 -11.41 55.53 7.59
C ALA A 777 -12.28 54.32 7.98
N ILE A 778 -13.49 54.54 8.49
CA ILE A 778 -14.46 53.49 8.82
C ILE A 778 -15.66 53.70 7.91
N GLU A 779 -16.01 52.66 7.17
CA GLU A 779 -17.10 52.63 6.20
C GLU A 779 -18.12 51.54 6.56
N PRO A 780 -19.38 51.65 6.09
CA PRO A 780 -20.35 50.57 6.24
C PRO A 780 -19.82 49.24 5.70
N GLY A 781 -20.05 48.15 6.43
CA GLY A 781 -19.65 46.79 6.08
C GLY A 781 -18.17 46.45 6.26
N CYS A 782 -17.34 47.39 6.73
CA CYS A 782 -15.94 47.11 6.98
C CYS A 782 -15.71 46.26 8.24
N GLU A 783 -14.59 45.55 8.27
CA GLU A 783 -14.14 44.76 9.42
C GLU A 783 -12.90 45.40 10.06
N ILE A 784 -13.01 45.83 11.31
CA ILE A 784 -11.92 46.34 12.12
C ILE A 784 -11.20 45.14 12.77
N ILE A 785 -9.94 44.94 12.44
CA ILE A 785 -9.10 43.88 12.98
C ILE A 785 -8.06 44.48 13.93
N VAL A 786 -8.15 44.09 15.20
CA VAL A 786 -7.16 44.42 16.23
C VAL A 786 -6.21 43.23 16.41
N PRO A 787 -4.95 43.30 15.97
CA PRO A 787 -4.01 42.21 16.19
C PRO A 787 -3.58 42.13 17.65
N SER A 788 -3.28 40.92 18.11
CA SER A 788 -2.70 40.66 19.43
C SER A 788 -1.18 40.89 19.46
N LYS A 789 -0.65 41.20 20.64
CA LYS A 789 0.78 41.25 20.98
C LYS A 789 1.25 39.82 21.05
N GLU A 790 2.37 39.53 20.40
CA GLU A 790 3.07 38.27 20.65
C GLU A 790 3.44 38.24 22.13
N GLN A 791 3.03 37.17 22.81
CA GLN A 791 3.47 36.92 24.18
C GLN A 791 4.96 36.61 24.14
N LYS A 792 5.80 37.62 24.38
CA LYS A 792 7.21 37.36 24.70
C LYS A 792 7.23 36.65 26.05
N LYS A 793 7.58 35.37 26.05
CA LYS A 793 7.90 34.60 27.26
C LYS A 793 8.94 35.43 28.03
N LYS A 794 8.56 36.01 29.17
CA LYS A 794 9.53 36.69 30.04
C LYS A 794 10.38 35.59 30.66
N MET A 795 11.67 35.56 30.32
CA MET A 795 12.62 34.70 31.02
C MET A 795 12.53 35.00 32.52
N THR A 796 12.45 33.94 33.32
CA THR A 796 12.46 34.02 34.77
C THR A 796 13.79 34.57 35.28
N THR A 797 13.82 35.19 36.45
CA THR A 797 15.09 35.60 37.10
C THR A 797 16.04 34.43 37.30
N ALA A 798 15.52 33.21 37.45
CA ALA A 798 16.28 31.97 37.44
C ALA A 798 16.92 31.66 36.07
N GLU A 799 16.22 31.90 34.96
CA GLU A 799 16.79 31.76 33.60
C GLU A 799 17.82 32.86 33.28
N ILE A 800 17.65 34.09 33.80
CA ILE A 800 18.60 35.19 33.62
C ILE A 800 19.88 34.98 34.46
N LEU A 801 19.75 34.55 35.72
CA LEU A 801 20.89 34.22 36.59
C LEU A 801 21.58 32.91 36.17
N GLY A 802 20.83 31.96 35.59
CA GLY A 802 21.36 30.71 35.07
C GLY A 802 22.18 30.88 33.79
N MET A 803 21.83 31.82 32.91
CA MET A 803 22.62 32.13 31.72
C MET A 803 23.85 33.01 32.01
N GLY A 804 23.78 33.89 33.02
CA GLY A 804 24.90 34.76 33.43
C GLY A 804 25.99 34.09 34.28
N SER A 805 25.65 33.11 35.12
CA SER A 805 26.59 32.52 36.10
C SER A 805 27.32 31.25 35.61
N THR A 806 26.80 30.54 34.61
CA THR A 806 27.38 29.27 34.13
C THR A 806 28.43 29.45 33.04
N THR A 807 28.36 30.50 32.24
CA THR A 807 29.35 30.78 31.17
C THR A 807 30.58 31.54 31.67
N ALA A 808 30.43 32.41 32.66
CA ALA A 808 31.56 33.17 33.25
C ALA A 808 32.43 32.32 34.20
N SER A 809 31.84 31.40 34.95
CA SER A 809 32.54 30.55 35.92
C SER A 809 33.36 29.44 35.24
N ILE A 810 32.83 28.82 34.17
CA ILE A 810 33.54 27.78 33.42
C ILE A 810 34.74 28.37 32.63
N ALA A 811 34.57 29.53 32.00
CA ALA A 811 35.66 30.19 31.27
C ALA A 811 36.80 30.65 32.23
N ALA A 812 36.45 31.21 33.39
CA ALA A 812 37.44 31.61 34.40
C ALA A 812 38.17 30.41 35.02
N MET A 813 37.50 29.25 35.15
CA MET A 813 38.10 28.03 35.70
C MET A 813 39.03 27.33 34.71
N ILE A 814 38.66 27.30 33.43
CA ILE A 814 39.53 26.77 32.37
C ILE A 814 40.77 27.65 32.22
N ALA A 815 40.62 28.98 32.24
CA ALA A 815 41.75 29.92 32.18
C ALA A 815 42.68 29.83 33.40
N THR A 816 42.15 29.57 34.60
CA THR A 816 42.97 29.36 35.81
C THR A 816 43.64 27.98 35.87
N MET A 817 43.01 26.94 35.31
CA MET A 817 43.65 25.63 35.16
C MET A 817 44.87 25.72 34.22
N VAL A 818 44.77 26.41 33.08
CA VAL A 818 45.93 26.61 32.18
C VAL A 818 47.12 27.28 32.89
N ASN A 819 46.86 28.17 33.84
CA ASN A 819 47.91 28.81 34.64
C ASN A 819 48.48 27.92 35.76
N LEU A 820 47.78 26.84 36.15
CA LEU A 820 48.24 25.81 37.10
C LEU A 820 49.00 24.65 36.40
N PHE A 821 48.90 24.53 35.07
CA PHE A 821 49.71 23.67 34.21
C PHE A 821 50.99 24.37 33.68
N LYS A 822 51.36 25.52 34.26
CA LYS A 822 52.58 26.29 33.95
C LYS A 822 53.72 25.96 34.90
#